data_AF-A0A9E4MG24-F1
#
_entry.id   AF-A0A9E4MG24-F1
#
_cell.length_a   1.000
_cell.length_b   1.000
_cell.length_c   1.000
_cell.angle_alpha   90.00
_cell.angle_beta   90.00
_cell.angle_gamma   90.00
#
_symmetry.space_group_name_H-M   'P 1'
#
loop_
_entity.id
_entity.type
_entity.pdbx_description
1 polymer ?
#
loop_
_entity_poly.entity_id
_entity_poly.type
_entity_poly.pdbx_seq_one_letter_code
_entity_poly.pdbx_strand_id
1 'polypeptide(L)'
;MNHKKHDLEESQAIAQADSRDANGEYFGNVMRERIARRSLLKGFGAATGAAMVPAIFSAKQAQAADHGARLTFSPILPNGLDAITVPAGYTHNVVVAWGDPLFPGVPGFDVNAQSPAVQAQQFGFNCDFIVQMPLPPWFTRPSRLRSWALGVQFRRLFTKPTRRALLWVNHEYTSGFEMFPGYTDAAPTADQVNIELAAHGGSLVTIENTAQGWVVDKTSPFNRRITGETPMAIDGPAAGSLLLQTSTDPTGRSVKGMLNNCGGGFTPWGTILTAEENFDQYFANRAGASADKQALYARLAAPSGASERKWERFHDRFDLGKEPNEYAKFGYVVEIDPYDPTSTPVKHTALGRTKHEAASSTLSKAGNAVVYSGDDARFEYLYKFVSAGQFNPTDRDANMSLLSEGTLYVAKFNADGSGVWLPLVAGQGPLTAAAGFPTQAEVCVNTRKAADLMGATKMDRPEDVDVSPVTGKVYMACTNNSARNAVAADAGEVKANPRLGNRWGHVIEISEANADNGSQTFSWEILLLCGDPAIASQGSYFAGFDPSRVSKISCPDNLDFDQDGNLWIATDGMPNSPGFTGLNDGIFAVPVEGPDRGYVRQFLSSVPGAEVASLKHSTDDRTLFACIQHPGEGGGLPNTLSSWPDNTNTPPRPAVVAVRHLANRKIGS
;
A
#
# COMPACT_ATOMS: atom_id res chain seq x y z
N MET A 1 15.01 -12.79 5.44
CA MET A 1 14.17 -13.93 5.89
C MET A 1 14.37 -14.08 7.39
N ASN A 2 13.55 -13.41 8.23
CA ASN A 2 13.17 -13.85 9.58
C ASN A 2 12.40 -12.84 10.43
N HIS A 3 11.99 -11.65 9.97
CA HIS A 3 11.00 -10.91 10.77
C HIS A 3 9.65 -11.68 10.87
N LYS A 4 9.20 -12.33 9.78
CA LYS A 4 8.07 -13.29 9.80
C LYS A 4 8.39 -14.61 10.54
N LYS A 5 9.67 -14.99 10.76
CA LYS A 5 10.08 -16.24 11.45
C LYS A 5 10.39 -16.06 12.95
N HIS A 6 10.83 -14.88 13.37
CA HIS A 6 10.97 -14.55 14.79
C HIS A 6 9.59 -14.54 15.48
N ASP A 7 8.53 -14.23 14.75
CA ASP A 7 7.14 -14.32 15.22
C ASP A 7 6.58 -15.76 15.27
N LEU A 8 7.21 -16.70 14.55
CA LEU A 8 6.83 -18.11 14.53
C LEU A 8 7.38 -18.87 15.75
N GLU A 9 8.55 -18.52 16.28
CA GLU A 9 9.13 -19.25 17.43
C GLU A 9 8.50 -18.86 18.79
N GLU A 10 7.92 -17.67 18.94
CA GLU A 10 7.11 -17.31 20.12
C GLU A 10 5.67 -17.88 20.08
N SER A 11 5.25 -18.47 18.95
CA SER A 11 3.85 -18.82 18.68
C SER A 11 3.30 -20.06 19.40
N GLN A 12 4.13 -20.88 20.03
CA GLN A 12 3.69 -22.14 20.65
C GLN A 12 3.27 -22.03 22.14
N ALA A 13 3.38 -20.86 22.78
CA ALA A 13 3.19 -20.75 24.24
C ALA A 13 1.92 -20.02 24.72
N ILE A 14 1.09 -19.40 23.86
CA ILE A 14 -0.07 -18.62 24.32
C ILE A 14 -1.33 -18.97 23.51
N ALA A 15 -1.92 -20.10 23.84
CA ALA A 15 -3.28 -20.45 23.43
C ALA A 15 -4.22 -20.28 24.64
N GLN A 16 -4.77 -19.07 24.79
CA GLN A 16 -6.04 -18.72 25.46
C GLN A 16 -6.02 -17.23 25.83
N ALA A 17 -6.48 -16.36 24.93
CA ALA A 17 -6.85 -14.99 25.29
C ALA A 17 -8.21 -14.66 24.66
N ASP A 18 -9.09 -14.15 25.52
CA ASP A 18 -10.54 -14.06 25.40
C ASP A 18 -10.98 -12.94 24.42
N SER A 19 -12.14 -13.11 23.79
CA SER A 19 -12.75 -12.19 22.79
C SER A 19 -13.30 -10.88 23.38
N ARG A 20 -12.72 -10.42 24.49
CA ARG A 20 -13.17 -9.28 25.29
C ARG A 20 -12.21 -8.10 25.10
N ASP A 21 -12.74 -6.88 25.13
CA ASP A 21 -11.88 -5.69 25.16
C ASP A 21 -11.06 -5.61 26.46
N ALA A 22 -10.15 -4.63 26.58
CA ALA A 22 -9.28 -4.46 27.75
C ALA A 22 -10.04 -4.31 29.09
N ASN A 23 -11.36 -4.13 29.06
CA ASN A 23 -12.24 -3.99 30.23
C ASN A 23 -13.16 -5.22 30.44
N GLY A 24 -13.03 -6.29 29.65
CA GLY A 24 -13.82 -7.50 29.80
C GLY A 24 -15.18 -7.47 29.11
N GLU A 25 -15.49 -6.47 28.29
CA GLU A 25 -16.74 -6.40 27.52
C GLU A 25 -16.62 -7.07 26.15
N TYR A 26 -17.66 -7.81 25.74
CA TYR A 26 -17.75 -8.36 24.39
C TYR A 26 -17.85 -7.22 23.35
N PHE A 27 -16.91 -7.14 22.42
CA PHE A 27 -16.80 -6.04 21.43
C PHE A 27 -18.09 -5.79 20.62
N GLY A 28 -18.86 -6.84 20.33
CA GLY A 28 -20.16 -6.71 19.67
C GLY A 28 -21.18 -5.86 20.44
N ASN A 29 -21.06 -5.76 21.77
CA ASN A 29 -21.89 -4.85 22.58
C ASN A 29 -21.46 -3.40 22.41
N VAL A 30 -20.15 -3.12 22.38
CA VAL A 30 -19.59 -1.78 22.16
C VAL A 30 -20.02 -1.22 20.80
N MET A 31 -20.00 -2.05 19.75
CA MET A 31 -20.48 -1.64 18.42
C MET A 31 -21.99 -1.46 18.36
N ARG A 32 -22.78 -2.34 19.01
CA ARG A 32 -24.24 -2.17 19.12
C ARG A 32 -24.61 -0.88 19.86
N GLU A 33 -23.91 -0.53 20.94
CA GLU A 33 -24.12 0.74 21.63
C GLU A 33 -23.80 1.94 20.74
N ARG A 34 -22.73 1.90 19.94
CA ARG A 34 -22.37 2.98 19.01
C ARG A 34 -23.40 3.12 17.88
N ILE A 35 -23.87 2.02 17.29
CA ILE A 35 -24.95 2.03 16.29
C ILE A 35 -26.25 2.60 16.89
N ALA A 36 -26.57 2.23 18.14
CA ALA A 36 -27.73 2.75 18.86
C ALA A 36 -27.61 4.26 19.16
N ARG A 37 -26.42 4.75 19.57
CA ARG A 37 -26.15 6.19 19.77
C ARG A 37 -26.23 6.98 18.47
N ARG A 38 -25.73 6.44 17.34
CA ARG A 38 -25.84 7.05 16.00
C ARG A 38 -27.30 7.13 15.54
N SER A 39 -28.11 6.12 15.86
CA SER A 39 -29.55 6.11 15.58
C SER A 39 -30.32 7.11 16.47
N LEU A 40 -29.92 7.28 17.73
CA LEU A 40 -30.47 8.29 18.65
C LEU A 40 -30.14 9.72 18.21
N LEU A 41 -28.90 10.01 17.79
CA LEU A 41 -28.50 11.33 17.29
C LEU A 41 -29.21 11.71 15.97
N LYS A 42 -29.49 10.74 15.09
CA LYS A 42 -30.36 10.96 13.92
C LYS A 42 -31.83 11.18 14.32
N GLY A 43 -32.28 10.58 15.43
CA GLY A 43 -33.66 10.73 15.95
C GLY A 43 -33.93 12.05 16.68
N PHE A 44 -32.92 12.66 17.32
CA PHE A 44 -33.07 13.90 18.09
C PHE A 44 -33.10 15.18 17.23
N GLY A 45 -32.73 15.11 15.94
CA GLY A 45 -32.85 16.23 14.99
C GLY A 45 -34.27 16.51 14.49
N ALA A 46 -35.26 15.70 14.87
CA ALA A 46 -36.63 15.78 14.32
C ALA A 46 -37.71 16.23 15.32
N ALA A 47 -37.36 16.67 16.53
CA ALA A 47 -38.36 17.03 17.54
C ALA A 47 -38.09 18.40 18.19
N THR A 48 -38.54 19.47 17.55
CA THR A 48 -38.96 20.72 18.22
C THR A 48 -39.70 21.66 17.26
N GLY A 49 -40.95 22.01 17.62
CA GLY A 49 -41.61 23.25 17.20
C GLY A 49 -42.68 23.15 16.10
N ALA A 50 -43.92 22.89 16.50
CA ALA A 50 -45.10 23.12 15.65
C ALA A 50 -45.44 24.62 15.59
N ALA A 51 -45.39 25.22 14.39
CA ALA A 51 -46.11 26.43 14.03
C ALA A 51 -46.54 26.33 12.55
N MET A 52 -47.85 26.30 12.33
CA MET A 52 -48.50 26.14 11.02
C MET A 52 -48.40 27.41 10.18
N VAL A 53 -47.73 27.34 9.02
CA VAL A 53 -47.91 28.25 7.88
C VAL A 53 -47.83 27.41 6.59
N PRO A 54 -48.85 27.38 5.72
CA PRO A 54 -48.78 26.61 4.48
C PRO A 54 -48.02 27.44 3.43
N ALA A 55 -46.72 27.22 3.31
CA ALA A 55 -45.94 27.66 2.16
C ALA A 55 -45.58 26.44 1.32
N ILE A 56 -46.09 26.42 0.08
CA ILE A 56 -45.85 25.39 -0.92
C ILE A 56 -44.35 25.42 -1.29
N PHE A 57 -43.57 24.54 -0.67
CA PHE A 57 -42.27 24.14 -1.17
C PHE A 57 -42.37 22.67 -1.59
N SER A 58 -42.30 22.42 -2.90
CA SER A 58 -42.02 21.08 -3.42
C SER A 58 -40.64 20.65 -2.94
N ALA A 59 -40.58 20.00 -1.79
CA ALA A 59 -39.46 19.15 -1.44
C ALA A 59 -39.47 17.99 -2.46
N LYS A 60 -38.61 18.06 -3.47
CA LYS A 60 -38.13 16.84 -4.11
C LYS A 60 -37.49 16.03 -2.98
N GLN A 61 -38.17 14.96 -2.55
CA GLN A 61 -37.50 13.84 -1.93
C GLN A 61 -36.33 13.50 -2.85
N ALA A 62 -35.11 13.79 -2.40
CA ALA A 62 -33.93 13.21 -3.00
C ALA A 62 -34.10 11.70 -2.81
N GLN A 63 -34.52 11.02 -3.89
CA GLN A 63 -34.32 9.59 -4.01
C GLN A 63 -32.82 9.39 -3.80
N ALA A 64 -32.43 8.81 -2.67
CA ALA A 64 -31.10 8.24 -2.53
C ALA A 64 -30.99 7.22 -3.67
N ALA A 65 -30.24 7.57 -4.71
CA ALA A 65 -29.93 6.63 -5.75
C ALA A 65 -29.21 5.46 -5.08
N ASP A 66 -29.63 4.25 -5.44
CA ASP A 66 -29.01 3.00 -5.05
C ASP A 66 -27.60 2.98 -5.64
N HIS A 67 -26.66 3.60 -4.94
CA HIS A 67 -25.28 3.77 -5.37
C HIS A 67 -24.40 2.55 -5.02
N GLY A 68 -24.97 1.48 -4.46
CA GLY A 68 -24.29 0.18 -4.38
C GLY A 68 -24.75 -0.70 -5.52
N ALA A 69 -24.00 -0.77 -6.63
CA ALA A 69 -24.28 -1.80 -7.62
C ALA A 69 -24.01 -3.15 -6.96
N ARG A 70 -25.09 -3.93 -6.77
CA ARG A 70 -25.06 -5.26 -6.18
C ARG A 70 -24.02 -6.11 -6.91
N LEU A 71 -22.92 -6.46 -6.24
CA LEU A 71 -22.02 -7.51 -6.72
C LEU A 71 -22.85 -8.81 -6.85
N THR A 72 -22.78 -9.49 -7.99
CA THR A 72 -23.62 -10.65 -8.32
C THR A 72 -22.85 -11.95 -8.54
N PHE A 73 -21.51 -11.91 -8.52
CA PHE A 73 -20.70 -13.13 -8.60
C PHE A 73 -20.95 -14.06 -7.40
N SER A 74 -20.82 -15.36 -7.64
CA SER A 74 -20.79 -16.36 -6.56
C SER A 74 -19.38 -16.43 -5.98
N PRO A 75 -19.19 -16.26 -4.66
CA PRO A 75 -17.86 -16.34 -4.07
C PRO A 75 -17.24 -17.71 -4.28
N ILE A 76 -15.92 -17.75 -4.44
CA ILE A 76 -15.18 -19.01 -4.45
C ILE A 76 -15.08 -19.58 -3.02
N LEU A 77 -14.80 -20.88 -2.93
CA LEU A 77 -14.39 -21.48 -1.68
C LEU A 77 -12.89 -21.22 -1.46
N PRO A 78 -12.47 -20.86 -0.23
CA PRO A 78 -11.05 -20.81 0.12
C PRO A 78 -10.40 -22.17 -0.16
N ASN A 79 -9.18 -22.15 -0.71
CA ASN A 79 -8.44 -23.36 -1.06
C ASN A 79 -6.92 -23.11 -1.00
N GLY A 80 -6.14 -24.19 -1.08
CA GLY A 80 -4.67 -24.16 -1.11
C GLY A 80 -4.09 -24.73 -2.41
N LEU A 81 -4.78 -24.53 -3.55
CA LEU A 81 -4.36 -25.09 -4.84
C LEU A 81 -3.17 -24.31 -5.40
N ASP A 82 -2.23 -24.98 -6.05
CA ASP A 82 -1.14 -24.34 -6.82
C ASP A 82 -1.63 -23.81 -8.18
N ALA A 83 -2.73 -23.06 -8.16
CA ALA A 83 -3.32 -22.41 -9.32
C ALA A 83 -4.25 -21.27 -8.89
N ILE A 84 -4.22 -20.18 -9.66
CA ILE A 84 -5.16 -19.06 -9.47
C ILE A 84 -6.60 -19.54 -9.69
N THR A 85 -7.44 -19.32 -8.67
CA THR A 85 -8.86 -19.66 -8.68
C THR A 85 -9.70 -18.38 -8.70
N VAL A 86 -10.67 -18.30 -9.62
CA VAL A 86 -11.63 -17.19 -9.78
C VAL A 86 -13.06 -17.73 -9.93
N PRO A 87 -14.11 -16.93 -9.69
CA PRO A 87 -15.50 -17.35 -9.79
C PRO A 87 -15.86 -17.92 -11.15
N ALA A 88 -16.88 -18.78 -11.17
CA ALA A 88 -17.49 -19.22 -12.41
C ALA A 88 -17.94 -18.03 -13.25
N GLY A 89 -17.68 -18.08 -14.57
CA GLY A 89 -17.93 -16.95 -15.47
C GLY A 89 -16.73 -16.03 -15.68
N TYR A 90 -15.64 -16.22 -14.92
CA TYR A 90 -14.40 -15.48 -15.06
C TYR A 90 -13.27 -16.35 -15.62
N THR A 91 -12.25 -15.69 -16.15
CA THR A 91 -10.99 -16.27 -16.62
C THR A 91 -9.85 -15.34 -16.27
N HIS A 92 -8.61 -15.84 -16.33
CA HIS A 92 -7.42 -15.04 -16.10
C HIS A 92 -6.31 -15.41 -17.09
N ASN A 93 -5.32 -14.54 -17.22
CA ASN A 93 -4.06 -14.84 -17.88
C ASN A 93 -2.91 -14.10 -17.16
N VAL A 94 -1.71 -14.69 -17.17
CA VAL A 94 -0.48 -13.97 -16.78
C VAL A 94 -0.19 -12.90 -17.83
N VAL A 95 0.05 -11.68 -17.39
CA VAL A 95 0.40 -10.53 -18.23
C VAL A 95 1.91 -10.43 -18.41
N VAL A 96 2.64 -10.57 -17.31
CA VAL A 96 4.11 -10.52 -17.22
C VAL A 96 4.55 -11.15 -15.90
N ALA A 97 5.66 -11.87 -15.91
CA ALA A 97 6.28 -12.51 -14.75
C ALA A 97 7.74 -12.07 -14.59
N TRP A 98 8.31 -12.22 -13.38
CA TRP A 98 9.73 -11.95 -13.12
C TRP A 98 10.62 -12.55 -14.21
N GLY A 99 11.59 -11.77 -14.69
CA GLY A 99 12.53 -12.20 -15.71
C GLY A 99 12.00 -12.11 -17.15
N ASP A 100 10.73 -11.78 -17.36
CA ASP A 100 10.23 -11.54 -18.71
C ASP A 100 10.91 -10.31 -19.35
N PRO A 101 11.37 -10.39 -20.60
CA PRO A 101 12.00 -9.27 -21.28
C PRO A 101 11.01 -8.14 -21.55
N LEU A 102 11.36 -6.91 -21.19
CA LEU A 102 10.51 -5.73 -21.42
C LEU A 102 10.85 -4.98 -22.72
N PHE A 103 11.98 -5.32 -23.35
CA PHE A 103 12.49 -4.64 -24.55
C PHE A 103 12.81 -5.64 -25.67
N PRO A 104 12.85 -5.21 -26.94
CA PRO A 104 13.19 -6.09 -28.06
C PRO A 104 14.66 -6.53 -27.96
N GLY A 105 14.93 -7.80 -28.27
CA GLY A 105 16.30 -8.35 -28.27
C GLY A 105 16.86 -8.74 -26.90
N VAL A 106 16.14 -8.47 -25.80
CA VAL A 106 16.49 -8.98 -24.47
C VAL A 106 16.18 -10.50 -24.44
N PRO A 107 17.11 -11.34 -23.94
CA PRO A 107 16.87 -12.78 -23.86
C PRO A 107 15.69 -13.11 -22.95
N GLY A 108 15.03 -14.23 -23.22
CA GLY A 108 14.01 -14.78 -22.33
C GLY A 108 14.60 -15.18 -20.97
N PHE A 109 13.72 -15.42 -20.00
CA PHE A 109 14.15 -15.83 -18.67
C PHE A 109 14.88 -17.18 -18.72
N ASP A 110 16.10 -17.18 -18.17
CA ASP A 110 16.89 -18.37 -17.87
C ASP A 110 17.58 -18.14 -16.53
N VAL A 111 17.23 -18.94 -15.53
CA VAL A 111 17.76 -18.83 -14.17
C VAL A 111 19.28 -19.05 -14.13
N ASN A 112 19.84 -19.84 -15.05
CA ASN A 112 21.27 -20.15 -15.07
C ASN A 112 22.10 -19.14 -15.88
N ALA A 113 21.43 -18.21 -16.58
CA ALA A 113 22.07 -17.22 -17.44
C ALA A 113 21.62 -15.78 -17.10
N GLN A 114 21.22 -15.54 -15.85
CA GLN A 114 20.94 -14.19 -15.35
C GLN A 114 22.23 -13.36 -15.22
N SER A 115 22.10 -12.05 -15.45
CA SER A 115 23.15 -11.08 -15.17
C SER A 115 22.52 -9.73 -14.78
N PRO A 116 23.25 -8.84 -14.09
CA PRO A 116 22.70 -7.55 -13.69
C PRO A 116 22.18 -6.73 -14.88
N ALA A 117 22.90 -6.76 -16.01
CA ALA A 117 22.53 -6.02 -17.22
C ALA A 117 21.27 -6.57 -17.91
N VAL A 118 21.05 -7.87 -17.83
CA VAL A 118 19.83 -8.52 -18.35
C VAL A 118 18.65 -8.25 -17.42
N GLN A 119 18.84 -8.46 -16.11
CA GLN A 119 17.79 -8.22 -15.11
C GLN A 119 17.31 -6.77 -15.11
N ALA A 120 18.19 -5.78 -15.34
CA ALA A 120 17.83 -4.37 -15.46
C ALA A 120 16.93 -4.05 -16.67
N GLN A 121 16.72 -5.01 -17.58
CA GLN A 121 15.86 -4.90 -18.76
C GLN A 121 14.69 -5.90 -18.76
N GLN A 122 14.58 -6.70 -17.71
CA GLN A 122 13.51 -7.67 -17.49
C GLN A 122 12.54 -7.16 -16.42
N PHE A 123 11.37 -7.75 -16.30
CA PHE A 123 10.47 -7.51 -15.17
C PHE A 123 11.16 -7.90 -13.85
N GLY A 124 11.02 -7.06 -12.82
CA GLY A 124 11.66 -7.28 -11.52
C GLY A 124 11.05 -8.41 -10.71
N PHE A 125 11.55 -8.61 -9.49
CA PHE A 125 11.13 -9.67 -8.57
C PHE A 125 10.11 -9.13 -7.55
N ASN A 126 9.21 -10.00 -7.08
CA ASN A 126 8.13 -9.69 -6.14
C ASN A 126 7.35 -8.44 -6.52
N CYS A 127 6.52 -8.61 -7.56
CA CYS A 127 5.64 -7.56 -8.01
C CYS A 127 4.66 -7.15 -6.92
N ASP A 128 4.52 -5.84 -6.75
CA ASP A 128 3.67 -5.22 -5.73
C ASP A 128 2.80 -4.14 -6.38
N PHE A 129 2.57 -2.98 -5.75
CA PHE A 129 1.70 -1.89 -6.17
C PHE A 129 1.52 -1.81 -7.68
N ILE A 130 0.27 -1.92 -8.10
CA ILE A 130 -0.09 -1.90 -9.51
C ILE A 130 -1.04 -0.75 -9.81
N VAL A 131 -0.74 0.00 -10.87
CA VAL A 131 -1.66 1.01 -11.40
C VAL A 131 -1.72 0.97 -12.91
N GLN A 132 -2.94 0.95 -13.44
CA GLN A 132 -3.21 1.10 -14.87
C GLN A 132 -3.44 2.58 -15.20
N MET A 133 -2.79 3.07 -16.26
CA MET A 133 -2.93 4.44 -16.72
C MET A 133 -3.26 4.47 -18.22
N PRO A 134 -4.09 5.41 -18.68
CA PRO A 134 -4.46 5.52 -20.08
C PRO A 134 -3.27 5.96 -20.94
N LEU A 135 -3.17 5.47 -22.18
CA LEU A 135 -2.24 6.03 -23.16
C LEU A 135 -2.76 7.40 -23.68
N PRO A 136 -1.91 8.44 -23.75
CA PRO A 136 -2.33 9.73 -24.30
C PRO A 136 -2.71 9.63 -25.80
N PRO A 137 -3.87 10.14 -26.25
CA PRO A 137 -4.34 10.02 -27.64
C PRO A 137 -3.44 10.64 -28.72
N TRP A 138 -2.53 11.56 -28.35
CA TRP A 138 -1.71 12.40 -29.26
C TRP A 138 -0.22 12.04 -29.26
N PHE A 139 0.13 10.81 -28.88
CA PHE A 139 1.54 10.46 -28.70
C PHE A 139 2.28 10.19 -30.03
N THR A 140 2.61 11.23 -30.80
CA THR A 140 3.63 11.18 -31.89
C THR A 140 4.79 12.21 -31.84
N ARG A 141 4.85 13.28 -31.01
CA ARG A 141 6.05 14.15 -30.74
C ARG A 141 6.02 14.99 -29.43
N PRO A 142 7.13 15.17 -28.67
CA PRO A 142 7.16 15.97 -27.42
C PRO A 142 6.94 17.48 -27.65
N SER A 143 6.05 18.13 -26.88
CA SER A 143 5.87 19.61 -26.84
C SER A 143 5.07 20.06 -25.61
N ARG A 144 5.25 21.30 -25.14
CA ARG A 144 4.48 21.93 -24.04
C ARG A 144 2.96 21.93 -24.23
N LEU A 145 2.49 21.87 -25.48
CA LEU A 145 1.07 21.70 -25.80
C LEU A 145 0.48 20.39 -25.23
N ARG A 146 1.32 19.37 -24.96
CA ARG A 146 0.90 18.09 -24.37
C ARG A 146 0.58 18.16 -22.89
N SER A 147 1.39 18.85 -22.08
CA SER A 147 1.14 18.98 -20.64
C SER A 147 -0.19 19.72 -20.40
N TRP A 148 -0.45 20.76 -21.19
CA TRP A 148 -1.73 21.46 -21.19
C TRP A 148 -2.90 20.55 -21.61
N ALA A 149 -2.74 19.78 -22.70
CA ALA A 149 -3.77 18.85 -23.15
C ALA A 149 -4.04 17.71 -22.15
N LEU A 150 -2.99 17.21 -21.48
CA LEU A 150 -3.11 16.23 -20.40
C LEU A 150 -3.88 16.82 -19.22
N GLY A 151 -3.55 18.04 -18.76
CA GLY A 151 -4.30 18.72 -17.69
C GLY A 151 -5.80 18.80 -17.99
N VAL A 152 -6.18 19.33 -19.17
CA VAL A 152 -7.58 19.51 -19.56
C VAL A 152 -8.34 18.18 -19.72
N GLN A 153 -7.66 17.12 -20.15
CA GLN A 153 -8.31 15.84 -20.48
C GLN A 153 -8.12 14.75 -19.44
N PHE A 154 -7.31 14.95 -18.40
CA PHE A 154 -6.91 13.87 -17.50
C PHE A 154 -8.12 13.09 -16.97
N ARG A 155 -9.12 13.80 -16.44
CA ARG A 155 -10.35 13.21 -15.92
C ARG A 155 -11.20 12.45 -16.96
N ARG A 156 -11.07 12.77 -18.26
CA ARG A 156 -11.82 12.11 -19.36
C ARG A 156 -11.13 10.86 -19.88
N LEU A 157 -9.85 10.65 -19.58
CA LEU A 157 -9.09 9.50 -20.06
C LEU A 157 -9.34 8.22 -19.23
N PHE A 158 -9.80 8.35 -17.99
CA PHE A 158 -10.01 7.23 -17.05
C PHE A 158 -11.41 6.60 -17.07
N THR A 159 -12.25 6.86 -18.07
CA THR A 159 -13.63 6.33 -18.10
C THR A 159 -13.98 5.59 -19.39
N LYS A 160 -12.99 5.26 -20.23
CA LYS A 160 -13.22 4.61 -21.53
C LYS A 160 -12.53 3.25 -21.57
N PRO A 161 -13.18 2.23 -22.14
CA PRO A 161 -12.51 0.96 -22.44
C PRO A 161 -11.25 1.23 -23.25
N THR A 162 -10.11 0.75 -22.76
CA THR A 162 -8.84 0.87 -23.47
C THR A 162 -8.38 -0.52 -23.90
N ARG A 163 -8.04 -0.65 -25.18
CA ARG A 163 -7.36 -1.85 -25.69
C ARG A 163 -5.88 -1.84 -25.34
N ARG A 164 -5.31 -0.66 -25.10
CA ARG A 164 -3.91 -0.47 -24.70
C ARG A 164 -3.81 0.52 -23.55
N ALA A 165 -2.93 0.25 -22.61
CA ALA A 165 -2.71 1.07 -21.42
C ALA A 165 -1.23 1.04 -21.02
N LEU A 166 -0.82 2.02 -20.22
CA LEU A 166 0.39 1.89 -19.40
C LEU A 166 0.03 1.11 -18.14
N LEU A 167 0.97 0.31 -17.66
CA LEU A 167 0.89 -0.41 -16.40
C LEU A 167 2.19 -0.15 -15.64
N TRP A 168 2.06 0.35 -14.43
CA TRP A 168 3.15 0.43 -13.47
C TRP A 168 3.03 -0.71 -12.48
N VAL A 169 4.16 -1.31 -12.12
CA VAL A 169 4.26 -2.37 -11.12
C VAL A 169 5.51 -2.15 -10.28
N ASN A 170 5.37 -2.06 -8.95
CA ASN A 170 6.50 -2.06 -8.04
C ASN A 170 7.18 -3.43 -7.99
N HIS A 171 8.45 -3.47 -7.58
CA HIS A 171 9.23 -4.67 -7.28
C HIS A 171 9.84 -4.50 -5.91
N GLU A 172 9.19 -5.10 -4.92
CA GLU A 172 9.40 -4.78 -3.52
C GLU A 172 10.76 -5.29 -3.03
N TYR A 173 10.94 -6.60 -3.02
CA TYR A 173 12.16 -7.24 -2.51
C TYR A 173 12.62 -8.41 -3.37
N THR A 174 13.79 -8.96 -3.05
CA THR A 174 14.33 -10.18 -3.68
C THR A 174 14.46 -11.30 -2.68
N SER A 175 14.54 -12.55 -3.12
CA SER A 175 14.86 -13.69 -2.25
C SER A 175 15.92 -14.55 -2.92
N GLY A 176 17.17 -14.51 -2.42
CA GLY A 176 18.27 -15.23 -3.05
C GLY A 176 18.04 -16.73 -3.19
N PHE A 177 17.39 -17.37 -2.20
CA PHE A 177 17.05 -18.81 -2.25
C PHE A 177 15.99 -19.18 -3.28
N GLU A 178 15.11 -18.24 -3.61
CA GLU A 178 14.08 -18.41 -4.64
C GLU A 178 14.61 -17.99 -6.01
N MET A 179 15.50 -17.01 -6.08
CA MET A 179 16.05 -16.51 -7.34
C MET A 179 17.17 -17.39 -7.89
N PHE A 180 18.05 -17.94 -7.03
CA PHE A 180 19.29 -18.58 -7.49
C PHE A 180 19.41 -20.03 -6.99
N PRO A 181 19.60 -21.00 -7.91
CA PRO A 181 19.95 -22.36 -7.54
C PRO A 181 21.24 -22.41 -6.71
N GLY A 182 21.20 -23.11 -5.57
CA GLY A 182 22.37 -23.30 -4.70
C GLY A 182 22.80 -22.05 -3.92
N TYR A 183 21.95 -21.03 -3.83
CA TYR A 183 22.22 -19.83 -3.03
C TYR A 183 22.51 -20.14 -1.56
N THR A 184 23.40 -19.36 -0.95
CA THR A 184 23.61 -19.39 0.50
C THR A 184 23.70 -17.98 1.05
N ASP A 185 22.90 -17.68 2.07
CA ASP A 185 22.97 -16.38 2.75
C ASP A 185 24.38 -16.07 3.25
N ALA A 186 25.14 -17.07 3.69
CA ALA A 186 26.47 -16.86 4.27
C ALA A 186 27.45 -16.16 3.30
N ALA A 187 27.32 -16.44 2.00
CA ALA A 187 28.26 -16.05 0.98
C ALA A 187 27.59 -15.75 -0.37
N PRO A 188 26.76 -14.68 -0.47
CA PRO A 188 26.30 -14.21 -1.76
C PRO A 188 27.48 -13.75 -2.62
N THR A 189 27.37 -13.91 -3.94
CA THR A 189 28.35 -13.39 -4.89
C THR A 189 28.03 -11.94 -5.27
N ALA A 190 29.03 -11.20 -5.78
CA ALA A 190 28.82 -9.85 -6.27
C ALA A 190 27.77 -9.79 -7.40
N ASP A 191 27.77 -10.77 -8.30
CA ASP A 191 26.79 -10.85 -9.39
C ASP A 191 25.38 -11.09 -8.87
N GLN A 192 25.19 -11.96 -7.87
CA GLN A 192 23.89 -12.18 -7.24
C GLN A 192 23.36 -10.89 -6.61
N VAL A 193 24.18 -10.19 -5.83
CA VAL A 193 23.80 -8.90 -5.21
C VAL A 193 23.44 -7.86 -6.28
N ASN A 194 24.20 -7.79 -7.38
CA ASN A 194 23.91 -6.84 -8.45
C ASN A 194 22.66 -7.20 -9.27
N ILE A 195 22.36 -8.49 -9.43
CA ILE A 195 21.08 -8.96 -10.00
C ILE A 195 19.94 -8.57 -9.06
N GLU A 196 20.08 -8.78 -7.75
CA GLU A 196 19.08 -8.38 -6.77
C GLU A 196 18.79 -6.87 -6.83
N LEU A 197 19.82 -6.02 -6.79
CA LEU A 197 19.68 -4.56 -6.94
C LEU A 197 18.96 -4.17 -8.24
N ALA A 198 19.24 -4.87 -9.35
CA ALA A 198 18.58 -4.66 -10.63
C ALA A 198 17.15 -5.20 -10.69
N ALA A 199 16.77 -6.10 -9.78
CA ALA A 199 15.42 -6.68 -9.69
C ALA A 199 14.46 -5.83 -8.84
N HIS A 200 14.96 -4.97 -7.96
CA HIS A 200 14.15 -4.01 -7.18
C HIS A 200 13.57 -2.88 -8.03
N GLY A 201 12.70 -2.07 -7.42
CA GLY A 201 12.24 -0.79 -7.92
C GLY A 201 10.87 -0.90 -8.58
N GLY A 202 10.80 -0.73 -9.90
CA GLY A 202 9.54 -0.81 -10.63
C GLY A 202 9.67 -0.99 -12.14
N SER A 203 8.58 -1.42 -12.75
CA SER A 203 8.42 -1.58 -14.20
C SER A 203 7.28 -0.71 -14.69
N LEU A 204 7.57 0.20 -15.63
CA LEU A 204 6.56 0.82 -16.48
C LEU A 204 6.51 0.05 -17.79
N VAL A 205 5.35 -0.47 -18.17
CA VAL A 205 5.17 -1.20 -19.43
C VAL A 205 3.90 -0.75 -20.14
N THR A 206 3.91 -0.77 -21.46
CA THR A 206 2.65 -0.73 -22.22
C THR A 206 2.09 -2.14 -22.35
N ILE A 207 0.80 -2.29 -22.07
CA ILE A 207 0.06 -3.54 -22.25
C ILE A 207 -1.01 -3.39 -23.32
N GLU A 208 -1.31 -4.48 -24.03
CA GLU A 208 -2.39 -4.58 -25.01
C GLU A 208 -3.30 -5.77 -24.69
N ASN A 209 -4.61 -5.54 -24.75
CA ASN A 209 -5.62 -6.59 -24.69
C ASN A 209 -5.80 -7.20 -26.09
N THR A 210 -5.37 -8.45 -26.21
CA THR A 210 -5.41 -9.24 -27.45
C THR A 210 -6.44 -10.35 -27.35
N ALA A 211 -6.57 -11.18 -28.40
CA ALA A 211 -7.41 -12.38 -28.31
C ALA A 211 -6.93 -13.38 -27.24
N GLN A 212 -5.64 -13.34 -26.92
CA GLN A 212 -4.97 -14.17 -25.91
C GLN A 212 -5.07 -13.58 -24.49
N GLY A 213 -5.64 -12.37 -24.34
CA GLY A 213 -5.65 -11.60 -23.10
C GLY A 213 -4.66 -10.45 -23.11
N TRP A 214 -4.41 -9.88 -21.94
CA TRP A 214 -3.48 -8.77 -21.78
C TRP A 214 -2.03 -9.24 -21.88
N VAL A 215 -1.23 -8.58 -22.73
CA VAL A 215 0.19 -8.88 -22.96
C VAL A 215 1.03 -7.60 -22.99
N VAL A 216 2.33 -7.70 -22.66
CA VAL A 216 3.27 -6.56 -22.76
C VAL A 216 3.65 -6.27 -24.21
N ASP A 217 3.54 -5.00 -24.61
CA ASP A 217 4.11 -4.48 -25.84
C ASP A 217 5.56 -4.05 -25.61
N LYS A 218 6.49 -4.95 -25.95
CA LYS A 218 7.93 -4.74 -25.82
C LYS A 218 8.49 -3.63 -26.72
N THR A 219 7.74 -3.19 -27.72
CA THR A 219 8.20 -2.15 -28.66
C THR A 219 7.88 -0.75 -28.19
N SER A 220 7.13 -0.61 -27.10
CA SER A 220 6.68 0.68 -26.62
C SER A 220 7.84 1.54 -26.12
N PRO A 221 7.92 2.82 -26.55
CA PRO A 221 8.92 3.75 -26.04
C PRO A 221 8.70 4.15 -24.58
N PHE A 222 7.55 3.80 -23.99
CA PHE A 222 7.26 4.05 -22.58
C PHE A 222 7.84 2.98 -21.66
N ASN A 223 8.25 1.82 -22.18
CA ASN A 223 8.76 0.77 -21.33
C ASN A 223 10.01 1.26 -20.60
N ARG A 224 10.06 1.05 -19.29
CA ARG A 224 11.13 1.54 -18.42
C ARG A 224 11.29 0.66 -17.20
N ARG A 225 12.53 0.37 -16.85
CA ARG A 225 12.90 -0.13 -15.52
C ARG A 225 13.45 1.01 -14.68
N ILE A 226 12.98 1.08 -13.44
CA ILE A 226 13.58 1.88 -12.37
C ILE A 226 14.06 0.87 -11.32
N THR A 227 15.30 0.99 -10.86
CA THR A 227 16.00 -0.02 -10.06
C THR A 227 16.64 0.60 -8.82
N GLY A 228 17.27 -0.23 -7.97
CA GLY A 228 18.07 0.20 -6.81
C GLY A 228 19.30 1.07 -7.17
N GLU A 229 19.58 1.27 -8.45
CA GLU A 229 20.71 2.07 -8.96
C GLU A 229 20.27 3.27 -9.85
N THR A 230 18.97 3.43 -10.12
CA THR A 230 18.50 4.53 -10.99
C THR A 230 18.67 5.88 -10.32
N PRO A 231 19.37 6.88 -10.91
CA PRO A 231 19.53 8.19 -10.28
C PRO A 231 18.19 8.90 -10.04
N MET A 232 18.04 9.50 -8.86
CA MET A 232 16.85 10.22 -8.42
C MET A 232 17.21 11.56 -7.79
N ALA A 233 16.26 12.49 -7.85
CA ALA A 233 16.32 13.74 -7.11
C ALA A 233 15.68 13.57 -5.73
N ILE A 234 16.07 14.43 -4.79
CA ILE A 234 15.42 14.59 -3.49
C ILE A 234 14.97 16.04 -3.37
N ASP A 235 13.71 16.25 -3.00
CA ASP A 235 13.15 17.58 -2.76
C ASP A 235 12.51 17.69 -1.36
N GLY A 236 11.84 18.82 -1.10
CA GLY A 236 11.18 19.09 0.17
C GLY A 236 12.13 19.55 1.29
N PRO A 237 11.63 19.67 2.53
CA PRO A 237 12.34 20.33 3.61
C PRO A 237 13.69 19.73 4.02
N ALA A 238 13.91 18.42 3.81
CA ALA A 238 15.17 17.77 4.14
C ALA A 238 16.21 17.82 3.01
N ALA A 239 15.81 18.13 1.77
CA ALA A 239 16.71 18.18 0.63
C ALA A 239 17.77 19.27 0.79
N GLY A 240 19.04 18.88 0.67
CA GLY A 240 20.19 19.76 0.87
C GLY A 240 20.68 19.87 2.31
N SER A 241 19.98 19.28 3.27
CA SER A 241 20.42 19.28 4.67
C SER A 241 21.66 18.41 4.88
N LEU A 242 22.42 18.69 5.94
CA LEU A 242 23.58 17.88 6.34
C LEU A 242 23.21 16.41 6.67
N LEU A 243 21.92 16.14 6.95
CA LEU A 243 21.42 14.80 7.21
C LEU A 243 21.44 13.91 5.97
N LEU A 244 21.37 14.50 4.78
CA LEU A 244 21.31 13.79 3.50
C LEU A 244 22.62 13.89 2.70
N GLN A 245 23.67 14.53 3.19
CA GLN A 245 24.93 14.61 2.43
C GLN A 245 25.75 13.33 2.63
N THR A 246 26.21 12.72 1.53
CA THR A 246 27.08 11.53 1.53
C THR A 246 28.39 11.84 0.79
N SER A 247 29.37 10.94 0.81
CA SER A 247 30.63 11.19 0.10
C SER A 247 30.44 11.32 -1.42
N THR A 248 29.46 10.61 -1.96
CA THR A 248 29.12 10.57 -3.40
C THR A 248 28.07 11.60 -3.82
N ASP A 249 27.37 12.20 -2.86
CA ASP A 249 26.47 13.34 -3.07
C ASP A 249 26.65 14.35 -1.92
N PRO A 250 27.65 15.25 -2.03
CA PRO A 250 27.88 16.30 -1.03
C PRO A 250 26.80 17.38 -1.05
N THR A 251 25.88 17.37 -2.02
CA THR A 251 24.79 18.34 -2.08
C THR A 251 23.57 17.90 -1.27
N GLY A 252 23.42 16.60 -0.99
CA GLY A 252 22.27 16.04 -0.27
C GLY A 252 20.95 16.18 -1.02
N ARG A 253 21.00 16.19 -2.36
CA ARG A 253 19.86 16.41 -3.26
C ARG A 253 19.69 15.29 -4.29
N SER A 254 20.53 14.26 -4.23
CA SER A 254 20.45 13.13 -5.13
C SER A 254 20.68 11.79 -4.41
N VAL A 255 20.13 10.74 -4.98
CA VAL A 255 20.27 9.38 -4.47
C VAL A 255 20.24 8.40 -5.63
N LYS A 256 20.88 7.25 -5.44
CA LYS A 256 20.78 6.13 -6.38
C LYS A 256 19.67 5.20 -5.93
N GLY A 257 18.64 5.12 -6.75
CA GLY A 257 17.60 4.12 -6.65
C GLY A 257 16.57 4.33 -5.54
N MET A 258 15.65 3.39 -5.57
CA MET A 258 14.61 3.18 -4.57
C MET A 258 14.66 1.71 -4.15
N LEU A 259 14.26 1.43 -2.90
CA LEU A 259 14.37 0.11 -2.29
C LEU A 259 13.09 -0.21 -1.53
N ASN A 260 12.71 -1.48 -1.54
CA ASN A 260 11.55 -1.97 -0.82
C ASN A 260 10.27 -1.23 -1.20
N ASN A 261 10.02 -1.17 -2.50
CA ASN A 261 8.86 -0.48 -3.06
C ASN A 261 7.62 -1.35 -2.85
N CYS A 262 6.85 -1.09 -1.80
CA CYS A 262 5.66 -1.85 -1.40
C CYS A 262 4.44 -1.35 -2.19
N GLY A 263 3.47 -0.71 -1.51
CA GLY A 263 2.30 -0.09 -2.10
C GLY A 263 2.59 1.27 -2.78
N GLY A 264 1.55 2.11 -2.89
CA GLY A 264 1.68 3.38 -3.60
C GLY A 264 0.37 4.13 -3.80
N GLY A 265 0.35 4.95 -4.86
CA GLY A 265 -0.82 5.71 -5.26
C GLY A 265 -0.64 6.38 -6.62
N PHE A 266 -1.66 7.14 -7.02
CA PHE A 266 -1.67 7.81 -8.31
C PHE A 266 -2.27 9.20 -8.19
N THR A 267 -1.54 10.21 -8.67
CA THR A 267 -1.90 11.60 -8.45
C THR A 267 -3.00 12.08 -9.39
N PRO A 268 -3.80 13.09 -8.98
CA PRO A 268 -4.74 13.76 -9.88
C PRO A 268 -4.11 14.40 -11.13
N TRP A 269 -2.80 14.66 -11.12
CA TRP A 269 -2.04 15.17 -12.27
C TRP A 269 -1.32 14.07 -13.06
N GLY A 270 -1.47 12.80 -12.68
CA GLY A 270 -1.04 11.67 -13.50
C GLY A 270 0.41 11.28 -13.35
N THR A 271 0.88 11.23 -12.12
CA THR A 271 2.16 10.65 -11.73
C THR A 271 1.92 9.48 -10.80
N ILE A 272 2.85 8.55 -10.82
CA ILE A 272 2.88 7.39 -9.93
C ILE A 272 3.54 7.82 -8.63
N LEU A 273 2.97 7.41 -7.50
CA LEU A 273 3.62 7.44 -6.20
C LEU A 273 3.95 6.00 -5.81
N THR A 274 5.21 5.70 -5.54
CA THR A 274 5.65 4.40 -5.01
C THR A 274 6.25 4.61 -3.62
N ALA A 275 6.02 3.68 -2.71
CA ALA A 275 6.29 3.83 -1.30
C ALA A 275 7.47 2.94 -0.86
N GLU A 276 8.53 3.52 -0.29
CA GLU A 276 9.63 2.74 0.31
C GLU A 276 9.30 2.31 1.74
N GLU A 277 9.36 1.01 1.99
CA GLU A 277 8.77 0.39 3.18
C GLU A 277 9.86 -0.26 4.06
N ASN A 278 10.13 -1.55 3.96
CA ASN A 278 11.18 -2.24 4.73
C ASN A 278 12.62 -1.96 4.23
N PHE A 279 13.00 -0.71 3.97
CA PHE A 279 14.32 -0.33 3.42
C PHE A 279 15.49 -0.53 4.41
N ASP A 280 15.22 -0.77 5.69
CA ASP A 280 16.20 -0.99 6.75
C ASP A 280 17.00 -2.29 6.60
N GLN A 281 16.41 -3.32 6.02
CA GLN A 281 17.05 -4.63 5.88
C GLN A 281 18.28 -4.65 4.94
N TYR A 282 18.48 -3.59 4.15
CA TYR A 282 19.58 -3.48 3.19
C TYR A 282 20.82 -2.79 3.76
N PHE A 283 20.70 -2.12 4.91
CA PHE A 283 21.80 -1.37 5.51
C PHE A 283 22.41 -2.14 6.68
N ALA A 284 23.72 -1.97 6.87
CA ALA A 284 24.49 -2.74 7.83
C ALA A 284 25.30 -1.84 8.78
N ASN A 285 25.81 -2.46 9.84
CA ASN A 285 26.87 -1.96 10.69
C ASN A 285 26.55 -0.60 11.34
N ARG A 286 25.31 -0.38 11.78
CA ARG A 286 24.94 0.85 12.50
C ARG A 286 25.88 1.14 13.67
N ALA A 287 26.38 0.13 14.38
CA ALA A 287 27.34 0.32 15.48
C ALA A 287 28.67 0.98 15.08
N GLY A 288 29.02 0.97 13.79
CA GLY A 288 30.19 1.68 13.25
C GLY A 288 29.96 3.17 12.99
N ALA A 289 28.70 3.65 13.00
CA ALA A 289 28.38 5.06 12.82
C ALA A 289 28.62 5.88 14.10
N SER A 290 28.61 7.21 14.00
CA SER A 290 28.67 8.10 15.17
C SER A 290 27.45 7.92 16.09
N ALA A 291 27.60 8.23 17.38
CA ALA A 291 26.57 7.98 18.39
C ALA A 291 25.22 8.67 18.09
N ASP A 292 25.26 9.88 17.52
CA ASP A 292 24.06 10.60 17.07
C ASP A 292 23.32 9.87 15.94
N LYS A 293 24.07 9.31 14.98
CA LYS A 293 23.50 8.51 13.87
C LYS A 293 22.96 7.18 14.36
N GLN A 294 23.65 6.54 15.29
CA GLN A 294 23.16 5.32 15.94
C GLN A 294 21.81 5.54 16.61
N ALA A 295 21.64 6.66 17.33
CA ALA A 295 20.40 7.02 17.99
C ALA A 295 19.29 7.38 16.98
N LEU A 296 19.62 8.14 15.93
CA LEU A 296 18.69 8.52 14.87
C LEU A 296 18.11 7.30 14.15
N TYR A 297 18.95 6.30 13.85
CA TYR A 297 18.56 5.16 13.01
C TYR A 297 18.00 3.97 13.79
N ALA A 298 18.11 3.98 15.13
CA ALA A 298 17.52 2.93 15.97
C ALA A 298 15.99 2.87 15.85
N ARG A 299 15.32 4.01 15.67
CA ARG A 299 13.84 4.10 15.65
C ARG A 299 13.21 3.46 14.40
N LEU A 300 13.98 3.37 13.31
CA LEU A 300 13.64 2.69 12.05
C LEU A 300 14.45 1.40 11.86
N ALA A 301 14.91 0.82 12.97
CA ALA A 301 15.44 -0.55 13.07
C ALA A 301 16.67 -0.91 12.20
N ALA A 302 17.49 0.06 11.78
CA ALA A 302 18.73 -0.27 11.06
C ALA A 302 19.63 -1.26 11.87
N PRO A 303 20.06 -2.38 11.25
CA PRO A 303 20.85 -3.42 11.90
C PRO A 303 22.13 -2.90 12.56
N SER A 304 22.43 -3.41 13.77
CA SER A 304 23.65 -3.04 14.49
C SER A 304 24.93 -3.60 13.85
N GLY A 305 24.83 -4.77 13.21
CA GLY A 305 25.92 -5.48 12.52
C GLY A 305 25.57 -5.72 11.06
N ALA A 306 26.11 -6.79 10.47
CA ALA A 306 25.86 -7.15 9.07
C ALA A 306 24.35 -7.18 8.74
N SER A 307 23.99 -6.71 7.55
CA SER A 307 22.62 -6.77 7.07
C SER A 307 22.24 -8.21 6.73
N GLU A 308 20.94 -8.49 6.60
CA GLU A 308 20.47 -9.78 6.09
C GLU A 308 20.95 -10.00 4.64
N ARG A 309 21.01 -8.90 3.87
CA ARG A 309 21.30 -8.89 2.43
C ARG A 309 22.77 -8.97 2.09
N LYS A 310 23.65 -8.56 3.02
CA LYS A 310 25.11 -8.53 2.87
C LYS A 310 25.60 -7.71 1.68
N TRP A 311 24.78 -6.76 1.22
CA TRP A 311 25.12 -5.85 0.11
C TRP A 311 26.30 -4.95 0.48
N GLU A 312 26.47 -4.62 1.77
CA GLU A 312 27.58 -3.84 2.30
C GLU A 312 28.96 -4.45 1.99
N ARG A 313 29.03 -5.75 1.67
CA ARG A 313 30.28 -6.42 1.29
C ARG A 313 30.79 -6.00 -0.08
N PHE A 314 29.92 -5.48 -0.93
CA PHE A 314 30.22 -5.14 -2.32
C PHE A 314 29.98 -3.65 -2.63
N HIS A 315 29.15 -2.99 -1.83
CA HIS A 315 28.69 -1.62 -2.05
C HIS A 315 28.74 -0.82 -0.74
N ASP A 316 29.75 0.05 -0.61
CA ASP A 316 30.00 0.83 0.61
C ASP A 316 28.82 1.70 1.06
N ARG A 317 27.95 2.10 0.12
CA ARG A 317 26.72 2.88 0.40
C ARG A 317 25.77 2.18 1.39
N PHE A 318 25.81 0.86 1.49
CA PHE A 318 24.99 0.09 2.42
C PHE A 318 25.67 -0.16 3.78
N ASP A 319 26.93 0.26 3.94
CA ASP A 319 27.66 0.17 5.21
C ASP A 319 27.56 1.50 5.98
N LEU A 320 26.80 1.53 7.09
CA LEU A 320 26.62 2.74 7.90
C LEU A 320 27.89 3.16 8.66
N GLY A 321 28.89 2.29 8.77
CA GLY A 321 30.22 2.68 9.24
C GLY A 321 31.02 3.50 8.22
N LYS A 322 30.63 3.46 6.94
CA LYS A 322 31.30 4.18 5.83
C LYS A 322 30.45 5.34 5.30
N GLU A 323 29.19 5.09 4.99
CA GLU A 323 28.24 6.08 4.44
C GLU A 323 27.00 6.24 5.35
N PRO A 324 27.16 6.74 6.58
CA PRO A 324 26.07 6.78 7.57
C PRO A 324 24.84 7.57 7.11
N ASN A 325 24.99 8.57 6.23
CA ASN A 325 23.87 9.38 5.77
C ASN A 325 23.10 8.78 4.58
N GLU A 326 23.60 7.71 3.95
CA GLU A 326 22.88 7.09 2.83
C GLU A 326 21.51 6.56 3.30
N TYR A 327 21.46 5.96 4.48
CA TYR A 327 20.22 5.44 5.08
C TYR A 327 19.12 6.50 5.24
N ALA A 328 19.50 7.76 5.52
CA ALA A 328 18.54 8.86 5.67
C ALA A 328 17.90 9.30 4.34
N LYS A 329 18.38 8.79 3.19
CA LYS A 329 17.84 9.03 1.84
C LYS A 329 16.79 8.01 1.39
N PHE A 330 16.44 7.05 2.24
CA PHE A 330 15.45 6.00 1.98
C PHE A 330 14.31 6.04 3.00
N GLY A 331 13.17 5.45 2.65
CA GLY A 331 11.94 5.48 3.43
C GLY A 331 11.06 6.67 3.09
N TYR A 332 11.02 7.06 1.80
CA TYR A 332 10.17 8.15 1.32
C TYR A 332 9.24 7.66 0.22
N VAL A 333 8.16 8.40 0.00
CA VAL A 333 7.36 8.30 -1.23
C VAL A 333 8.17 8.88 -2.41
N VAL A 334 8.22 8.14 -3.50
CA VAL A 334 8.90 8.50 -4.76
C VAL A 334 7.86 8.78 -5.84
N GLU A 335 7.94 9.95 -6.48
CA GLU A 335 7.09 10.33 -7.61
C GLU A 335 7.77 10.05 -8.95
N ILE A 336 7.03 9.44 -9.88
CA ILE A 336 7.49 9.07 -11.22
C ILE A 336 6.50 9.59 -12.26
N ASP A 337 7.01 10.21 -13.33
CA ASP A 337 6.20 10.58 -14.49
C ASP A 337 6.10 9.41 -15.49
N PRO A 338 4.94 8.73 -15.60
CA PRO A 338 4.78 7.63 -16.55
C PRO A 338 4.73 8.09 -18.02
N TYR A 339 4.48 9.37 -18.27
CA TYR A 339 4.33 9.90 -19.62
C TYR A 339 5.64 10.49 -20.19
N ASP A 340 6.68 10.56 -19.36
CA ASP A 340 8.05 10.85 -19.76
C ASP A 340 9.00 9.74 -19.24
N PRO A 341 9.33 8.73 -20.07
CA PRO A 341 10.21 7.63 -19.68
C PRO A 341 11.67 8.06 -19.43
N THR A 342 12.01 9.33 -19.69
CA THR A 342 13.34 9.91 -19.39
C THR A 342 13.35 10.78 -18.14
N SER A 343 12.19 11.04 -17.54
CA SER A 343 12.06 11.86 -16.32
C SER A 343 12.88 11.29 -15.16
N THR A 344 13.47 12.16 -14.35
CA THR A 344 14.14 11.73 -13.11
C THR A 344 13.12 11.56 -12.00
N PRO A 345 13.00 10.37 -11.37
CA PRO A 345 12.13 10.19 -10.20
C PRO A 345 12.55 11.10 -9.04
N VAL A 346 11.59 11.50 -8.22
CA VAL A 346 11.79 12.45 -7.10
C VAL A 346 11.34 11.83 -5.79
N LYS A 347 12.22 11.81 -4.77
CA LYS A 347 11.86 11.46 -3.40
C LYS A 347 11.35 12.69 -2.64
N HIS A 348 10.12 12.62 -2.14
CA HIS A 348 9.43 13.75 -1.50
C HIS A 348 9.58 13.75 0.01
N THR A 349 10.54 14.53 0.53
CA THR A 349 10.82 14.53 1.97
C THR A 349 9.73 15.21 2.81
N ALA A 350 8.86 16.01 2.19
CA ALA A 350 7.73 16.65 2.88
C ALA A 350 6.66 15.66 3.34
N LEU A 351 6.61 14.47 2.73
CA LEU A 351 5.69 13.38 3.10
C LEU A 351 6.19 12.57 4.31
N GLY A 352 7.36 12.90 4.86
CA GLY A 352 7.95 12.24 6.01
C GLY A 352 8.80 11.03 5.64
N ARG A 353 9.52 10.49 6.64
CA ARG A 353 10.37 9.30 6.48
C ARG A 353 9.89 8.18 7.41
N THR A 354 9.26 7.17 6.83
CA THR A 354 8.67 6.01 7.52
C THR A 354 8.81 4.74 6.68
N LYS A 355 8.23 3.61 7.12
CA LYS A 355 8.05 2.42 6.28
C LYS A 355 6.72 2.57 5.55
N HIS A 356 6.71 3.33 4.46
CA HIS A 356 5.47 3.70 3.79
C HIS A 356 4.86 2.48 3.09
N GLU A 357 3.62 2.14 3.44
CA GLU A 357 2.86 1.16 2.66
C GLU A 357 2.16 1.84 1.48
N ALA A 358 1.46 2.94 1.76
CA ALA A 358 0.57 3.58 0.82
C ALA A 358 1.02 4.98 0.45
N ALA A 359 0.51 5.48 -0.67
CA ALA A 359 0.56 6.89 -1.02
C ALA A 359 -0.74 7.30 -1.73
N SER A 360 -1.89 6.82 -1.26
CA SER A 360 -3.18 7.14 -1.89
C SER A 360 -3.45 8.64 -1.82
N SER A 361 -3.78 9.20 -2.97
CA SER A 361 -3.85 10.64 -3.14
C SER A 361 -5.22 11.09 -3.64
N THR A 362 -5.65 12.24 -3.16
CA THR A 362 -6.92 12.87 -3.52
C THR A 362 -6.77 14.39 -3.44
N LEU A 363 -7.88 15.12 -3.60
CA LEU A 363 -7.93 16.57 -3.42
C LEU A 363 -8.84 16.93 -2.25
N SER A 364 -8.43 17.94 -1.49
CA SER A 364 -9.34 18.64 -0.58
C SER A 364 -10.44 19.36 -1.38
N LYS A 365 -11.51 19.81 -0.72
CA LYS A 365 -12.52 20.67 -1.36
C LYS A 365 -11.94 21.99 -1.85
N ALA A 366 -10.91 22.48 -1.18
CA ALA A 366 -10.17 23.66 -1.60
C ALA A 366 -9.19 23.37 -2.75
N GLY A 367 -9.03 22.11 -3.17
CA GLY A 367 -8.15 21.72 -4.27
C GLY A 367 -6.69 21.49 -3.87
N ASN A 368 -6.34 21.48 -2.58
CA ASN A 368 -5.01 21.04 -2.13
C ASN A 368 -4.84 19.55 -2.41
N ALA A 369 -3.65 19.12 -2.82
CA ALA A 369 -3.30 17.70 -2.86
C ALA A 369 -3.28 17.15 -1.44
N VAL A 370 -3.86 15.96 -1.27
CA VAL A 370 -3.87 15.23 0.00
C VAL A 370 -3.31 13.84 -0.27
N VAL A 371 -2.38 13.38 0.56
CA VAL A 371 -1.81 12.02 0.46
C VAL A 371 -1.94 11.33 1.82
N TYR A 372 -2.54 10.14 1.84
CA TYR A 372 -2.60 9.28 3.03
C TYR A 372 -1.57 8.16 2.91
N SER A 373 -0.96 7.78 4.04
CA SER A 373 0.03 6.70 4.09
C SER A 373 -0.03 5.97 5.42
N GLY A 374 -0.14 4.65 5.38
CA GLY A 374 0.22 3.78 6.50
C GLY A 374 1.75 3.75 6.70
N ASP A 375 2.16 3.53 7.94
CA ASP A 375 3.54 3.20 8.32
C ASP A 375 3.55 1.76 8.82
N ASP A 376 3.91 0.81 7.97
CA ASP A 376 3.79 -0.61 8.31
C ASP A 376 4.89 -1.06 9.27
N ALA A 377 4.61 -0.86 10.55
CA ALA A 377 5.13 -1.71 11.59
C ALA A 377 4.18 -1.72 12.78
N ARG A 378 4.36 -2.72 13.64
CA ARG A 378 3.59 -2.82 14.89
C ARG A 378 3.76 -1.55 15.70
N PHE A 379 2.64 -0.98 16.13
CA PHE A 379 2.57 0.20 16.98
C PHE A 379 3.04 1.51 16.31
N GLU A 380 3.08 1.56 14.99
CA GLU A 380 3.30 2.81 14.25
C GLU A 380 1.97 3.45 13.82
N TYR A 381 1.97 4.30 12.80
CA TYR A 381 0.99 5.37 12.69
C TYR A 381 0.36 5.49 11.30
N LEU A 382 -0.78 6.17 11.25
CA LEU A 382 -1.39 6.65 10.00
C LEU A 382 -1.02 8.11 9.79
N TYR A 383 -0.55 8.45 8.59
CA TYR A 383 -0.14 9.79 8.20
C TYR A 383 -1.05 10.38 7.11
N LYS A 384 -1.07 11.72 7.08
CA LYS A 384 -1.77 12.51 6.07
C LYS A 384 -0.95 13.75 5.72
N PHE A 385 -0.60 13.93 4.46
CA PHE A 385 0.00 15.15 3.94
C PHE A 385 -1.07 16.02 3.27
N VAL A 386 -0.98 17.34 3.43
CA VAL A 386 -1.78 18.32 2.69
C VAL A 386 -0.85 19.37 2.09
N SER A 387 -0.89 19.54 0.76
CA SER A 387 -0.03 20.50 0.05
C SER A 387 -0.36 21.95 0.38
N ALA A 388 0.67 22.80 0.38
CA ALA A 388 0.48 24.25 0.51
C ALA A 388 -0.21 24.85 -0.74
N GLY A 389 0.18 24.37 -1.92
CA GLY A 389 -0.42 24.76 -3.19
C GLY A 389 -1.73 24.04 -3.51
N GLN A 390 -2.45 24.54 -4.51
CA GLN A 390 -3.68 23.95 -5.03
C GLN A 390 -3.44 23.33 -6.42
N PHE A 391 -4.14 22.24 -6.70
CA PHE A 391 -4.18 21.57 -7.99
C PHE A 391 -4.70 22.52 -9.08
N ASN A 392 -3.90 22.66 -10.13
CA ASN A 392 -4.27 23.34 -11.35
C ASN A 392 -4.73 22.33 -12.41
N PRO A 393 -6.04 22.24 -12.72
CA PRO A 393 -6.56 21.29 -13.70
C PRO A 393 -6.20 21.64 -15.14
N THR A 394 -5.60 22.79 -15.40
CA THR A 394 -5.26 23.24 -16.77
C THR A 394 -3.76 23.29 -17.04
N ASP A 395 -2.94 23.12 -16.00
CA ASP A 395 -1.49 23.13 -16.10
C ASP A 395 -0.92 21.99 -15.25
N ARG A 396 -0.60 20.87 -15.92
CA ARG A 396 -0.01 19.70 -15.27
C ARG A 396 1.36 20.03 -14.65
N ASP A 397 2.18 20.83 -15.34
CA ASP A 397 3.55 21.09 -14.91
C ASP A 397 3.56 21.89 -13.60
N ALA A 398 2.58 22.78 -13.42
CA ALA A 398 2.37 23.51 -12.16
C ALA A 398 2.04 22.60 -10.95
N ASN A 399 1.59 21.35 -11.19
CA ASN A 399 1.25 20.41 -10.13
C ASN A 399 2.42 19.54 -9.67
N MET A 400 3.50 19.45 -10.48
CA MET A 400 4.64 18.56 -10.23
C MET A 400 5.44 18.92 -8.96
N SER A 401 5.18 20.07 -8.33
CA SER A 401 5.80 20.50 -7.08
C SER A 401 4.83 20.54 -5.90
N LEU A 402 3.59 20.04 -6.03
CA LEU A 402 2.60 20.07 -4.95
C LEU A 402 3.00 19.21 -3.75
N LEU A 403 3.83 18.18 -3.96
CA LEU A 403 4.30 17.30 -2.89
C LEU A 403 5.59 17.81 -2.22
N SER A 404 6.23 18.85 -2.78
CA SER A 404 7.47 19.41 -2.23
C SER A 404 7.23 20.30 -1.00
N GLU A 405 6.03 20.87 -0.83
CA GLU A 405 5.70 21.78 0.26
C GLU A 405 4.26 21.61 0.75
N GLY A 406 4.10 21.50 2.07
CA GLY A 406 2.81 21.32 2.72
C GLY A 406 2.97 21.02 4.20
N THR A 407 1.92 20.46 4.81
CA THR A 407 1.96 20.01 6.20
C THR A 407 1.71 18.51 6.26
N LEU A 408 2.62 17.78 6.89
CA LEU A 408 2.42 16.40 7.28
C LEU A 408 1.72 16.35 8.64
N TYR A 409 0.72 15.49 8.74
CA TYR A 409 -0.05 15.22 9.94
C TYR A 409 0.05 13.74 10.30
N VAL A 410 -0.13 13.44 11.59
CA VAL A 410 -0.27 12.08 12.11
C VAL A 410 -1.61 11.92 12.83
N ALA A 411 -2.24 10.76 12.69
CA ALA A 411 -3.56 10.50 13.27
C ALA A 411 -3.51 10.30 14.79
N LYS A 412 -4.49 10.88 15.49
CA LYS A 412 -4.89 10.47 16.83
C LYS A 412 -6.37 10.09 16.83
N PHE A 413 -6.65 8.86 17.21
CA PHE A 413 -7.99 8.31 17.34
C PHE A 413 -8.49 8.48 18.78
N ASN A 414 -9.70 8.99 18.96
CA ASN A 414 -10.32 9.13 20.28
C ASN A 414 -11.34 8.01 20.53
N ALA A 415 -11.52 7.65 21.80
CA ALA A 415 -12.38 6.54 22.22
C ALA A 415 -13.88 6.73 21.90
N ASP A 416 -14.32 7.95 21.59
CA ASP A 416 -15.71 8.26 21.23
C ASP A 416 -16.00 8.10 19.72
N GLY A 417 -15.00 7.73 18.91
CA GLY A 417 -15.13 7.61 17.46
C GLY A 417 -14.81 8.90 16.71
N SER A 418 -14.38 9.96 17.40
CA SER A 418 -13.74 11.12 16.77
C SER A 418 -12.24 10.91 16.61
N GLY A 419 -11.59 11.73 15.81
CA GLY A 419 -10.14 11.78 15.70
C GLY A 419 -9.65 13.13 15.19
N VAL A 420 -8.35 13.36 15.37
CA VAL A 420 -7.67 14.59 14.99
C VAL A 420 -6.38 14.29 14.23
N TRP A 421 -6.07 15.14 13.27
CA TRP A 421 -4.80 15.14 12.55
C TRP A 421 -3.84 16.10 13.24
N LEU A 422 -2.77 15.58 13.84
CA LEU A 422 -1.79 16.36 14.59
C LEU A 422 -0.66 16.82 13.66
N PRO A 423 -0.41 18.14 13.53
CA PRO A 423 0.58 18.66 12.59
C PRO A 423 2.01 18.38 13.06
N LEU A 424 2.87 17.91 12.16
CA LEU A 424 4.29 17.67 12.40
C LEU A 424 5.11 18.86 11.88
N VAL A 425 5.16 19.93 12.68
CA VAL A 425 5.82 21.19 12.31
C VAL A 425 6.88 21.57 13.35
N ALA A 426 8.11 21.80 12.89
CA ALA A 426 9.21 22.23 13.75
C ALA A 426 8.87 23.56 14.47
N GLY A 427 9.20 23.63 15.77
CA GLY A 427 8.87 24.76 16.63
C GLY A 427 7.45 24.77 17.19
N GLN A 428 6.59 23.81 16.82
CA GLN A 428 5.23 23.70 17.35
C GLN A 428 5.11 22.57 18.38
N GLY A 429 4.38 22.85 19.47
CA GLY A 429 4.14 21.88 20.54
C GLY A 429 5.44 21.28 21.09
N PRO A 430 5.57 19.94 21.16
CA PRO A 430 6.78 19.27 21.66
C PRO A 430 7.94 19.23 20.65
N LEU A 431 7.73 19.60 19.38
CA LEU A 431 8.73 19.51 18.31
C LEU A 431 9.71 20.69 18.31
N THR A 432 10.43 20.85 19.42
CA THR A 432 11.37 21.97 19.62
C THR A 432 12.80 21.59 19.25
N ALA A 433 13.67 22.60 19.06
CA ALA A 433 15.11 22.39 18.90
C ALA A 433 15.71 21.56 20.06
N ALA A 434 15.27 21.80 21.29
CA ALA A 434 15.72 21.06 22.48
C ALA A 434 15.30 19.57 22.45
N ALA A 435 14.20 19.24 21.78
CA ALA A 435 13.76 17.85 21.56
C ALA A 435 14.47 17.18 20.35
N GLY A 436 15.38 17.89 19.68
CA GLY A 436 16.10 17.42 18.50
C GLY A 436 15.45 17.80 17.17
N PHE A 437 14.58 18.81 17.14
CA PHE A 437 13.90 19.30 15.93
C PHE A 437 14.18 20.80 15.71
N PRO A 438 15.43 21.20 15.42
CA PRO A 438 15.78 22.60 15.18
C PRO A 438 15.18 23.13 13.87
N THR A 439 14.97 22.27 12.87
CA THR A 439 14.35 22.63 11.60
C THR A 439 13.35 21.57 11.15
N GLN A 440 12.62 21.86 10.07
CA GLN A 440 11.69 20.91 9.46
C GLN A 440 12.42 19.69 8.87
N ALA A 441 13.71 19.82 8.51
CA ALA A 441 14.49 18.69 7.99
C ALA A 441 14.58 17.55 9.01
N GLU A 442 14.80 17.85 10.30
CA GLU A 442 14.83 16.82 11.35
C GLU A 442 13.46 16.19 11.58
N VAL A 443 12.37 16.95 11.42
CA VAL A 443 11.00 16.39 11.52
C VAL A 443 10.75 15.40 10.38
N CYS A 444 11.15 15.75 9.16
CA CYS A 444 11.03 14.89 7.97
C CYS A 444 11.91 13.62 8.09
N VAL A 445 13.16 13.73 8.56
CA VAL A 445 14.05 12.56 8.67
C VAL A 445 13.70 11.67 9.88
N ASN A 446 13.15 12.27 10.95
CA ASN A 446 12.83 11.58 12.20
C ASN A 446 11.33 11.60 12.51
N THR A 447 10.53 11.32 11.47
CA THR A 447 9.06 11.44 11.49
C THR A 447 8.41 10.57 12.57
N ARG A 448 8.87 9.33 12.76
CA ARG A 448 8.36 8.45 13.84
C ARG A 448 8.57 9.05 15.23
N LYS A 449 9.75 9.61 15.53
CA LYS A 449 10.01 10.28 16.81
C LYS A 449 9.14 11.54 16.99
N ALA A 450 8.91 12.29 15.91
CA ALA A 450 8.01 13.44 15.96
C ALA A 450 6.57 13.00 16.28
N ALA A 451 6.08 11.94 15.64
CA ALA A 451 4.77 11.35 15.92
C ALA A 451 4.64 10.82 17.36
N ASP A 452 5.67 10.13 17.87
CA ASP A 452 5.74 9.67 19.27
C ASP A 452 5.52 10.85 20.24
N LEU A 453 6.22 11.97 20.03
CA LEU A 453 6.13 13.14 20.89
C LEU A 453 4.79 13.86 20.79
N MET A 454 4.16 13.86 19.61
CA MET A 454 2.84 14.43 19.40
C MET A 454 1.72 13.60 20.05
N GLY A 455 2.01 12.36 20.47
CA GLY A 455 1.03 11.46 21.08
C GLY A 455 0.05 10.89 20.06
N ALA A 456 0.56 10.53 18.87
CA ALA A 456 -0.18 9.78 17.88
C ALA A 456 -0.64 8.41 18.40
N THR A 457 -1.72 7.87 17.85
CA THR A 457 -2.25 6.57 18.26
C THR A 457 -1.48 5.44 17.60
N LYS A 458 -0.95 4.51 18.40
CA LYS A 458 -0.20 3.34 17.94
C LYS A 458 -1.12 2.27 17.36
N MET A 459 -0.92 1.93 16.09
CA MET A 459 -1.83 1.10 15.31
C MET A 459 -1.32 -0.33 15.10
N ASP A 460 -2.21 -1.23 14.71
CA ASP A 460 -1.88 -2.61 14.33
C ASP A 460 -1.46 -2.70 12.87
N ARG A 461 -0.19 -2.36 12.59
CA ARG A 461 0.42 -2.44 11.25
C ARG A 461 -0.46 -1.80 10.17
N PRO A 462 -0.53 -0.46 10.12
CA PRO A 462 -1.17 0.25 9.01
C PRO A 462 -0.47 -0.09 7.70
N GLU A 463 -1.09 -0.97 6.93
CA GLU A 463 -0.69 -1.27 5.55
C GLU A 463 -1.42 -0.27 4.64
N ASP A 464 -2.18 -0.74 3.65
CA ASP A 464 -2.68 0.13 2.61
C ASP A 464 -3.82 1.05 3.10
N VAL A 465 -3.91 2.20 2.44
CA VAL A 465 -4.90 3.23 2.71
C VAL A 465 -5.45 3.69 1.37
N ASP A 466 -6.76 3.60 1.18
CA ASP A 466 -7.38 4.10 -0.06
C ASP A 466 -8.63 4.95 0.19
N VAL A 467 -8.94 5.81 -0.79
CA VAL A 467 -10.03 6.78 -0.73
C VAL A 467 -11.15 6.35 -1.66
N SER A 468 -12.34 6.13 -1.11
CA SER A 468 -13.52 5.77 -1.89
C SER A 468 -13.81 6.85 -2.96
N PRO A 469 -13.83 6.51 -4.26
CA PRO A 469 -14.09 7.47 -5.32
C PRO A 469 -15.54 7.97 -5.34
N VAL A 470 -16.44 7.28 -4.64
CA VAL A 470 -17.87 7.61 -4.54
C VAL A 470 -18.17 8.47 -3.32
N THR A 471 -17.60 8.13 -2.15
CA THR A 471 -17.96 8.78 -0.88
C THR A 471 -16.91 9.77 -0.37
N GLY A 472 -15.66 9.68 -0.84
CA GLY A 472 -14.52 10.45 -0.33
C GLY A 472 -14.03 10.00 1.06
N LYS A 473 -14.63 8.96 1.63
CA LYS A 473 -14.17 8.34 2.88
C LYS A 473 -12.88 7.58 2.65
N VAL A 474 -12.06 7.50 3.68
CA VAL A 474 -10.75 6.83 3.68
C VAL A 474 -10.88 5.48 4.38
N TYR A 475 -10.24 4.45 3.85
CA TYR A 475 -10.22 3.10 4.41
C TYR A 475 -8.78 2.68 4.62
N MET A 476 -8.48 2.10 5.77
CA MET A 476 -7.13 1.66 6.13
C MET A 476 -7.17 0.20 6.56
N ALA A 477 -6.28 -0.60 5.98
CA ALA A 477 -6.01 -1.94 6.41
C ALA A 477 -5.07 -1.94 7.64
N CYS A 478 -5.36 -2.81 8.59
CA CYS A 478 -4.55 -3.03 9.79
C CYS A 478 -4.33 -4.53 9.92
N THR A 479 -3.26 -5.03 9.33
CA THR A 479 -3.13 -6.44 8.95
C THR A 479 -3.05 -7.40 10.13
N ASN A 480 -2.30 -7.05 11.18
CA ASN A 480 -2.19 -7.81 12.43
C ASN A 480 -1.25 -7.10 13.42
N ASN A 481 -1.29 -7.55 14.68
CA ASN A 481 -0.30 -7.20 15.69
C ASN A 481 -0.33 -8.22 16.84
N SER A 482 0.41 -9.31 16.70
CA SER A 482 0.51 -10.32 17.77
C SER A 482 1.25 -9.82 19.01
N ALA A 483 2.00 -8.72 18.91
CA ALA A 483 2.69 -8.13 20.05
C ALA A 483 1.77 -7.25 20.92
N ARG A 484 0.52 -6.99 20.50
CA ARG A 484 -0.47 -6.25 21.30
C ARG A 484 -0.95 -7.11 22.48
N ASN A 485 -0.10 -7.30 23.47
CA ASN A 485 -0.39 -8.07 24.67
C ASN A 485 -0.85 -7.19 25.85
N ALA A 486 -0.72 -5.88 25.68
CA ALA A 486 -1.31 -4.85 26.52
C ALA A 486 -1.74 -3.69 25.62
N VAL A 487 -2.66 -2.87 26.12
CA VAL A 487 -2.95 -1.58 25.49
C VAL A 487 -2.46 -0.49 26.42
N ALA A 488 -1.91 0.58 25.85
CA ALA A 488 -1.62 1.77 26.62
C ALA A 488 -2.89 2.29 27.30
N ALA A 489 -2.74 3.09 28.37
CA ALA A 489 -3.88 3.68 29.08
C ALA A 489 -4.71 4.67 28.22
N ASP A 490 -4.31 4.92 26.97
CA ASP A 490 -5.12 5.67 26.02
C ASP A 490 -6.28 4.82 25.50
N ALA A 491 -7.50 5.23 25.86
CA ALA A 491 -8.72 4.58 25.41
C ALA A 491 -8.92 4.66 23.88
N GLY A 492 -8.28 5.63 23.20
CA GLY A 492 -8.25 5.73 21.75
C GLY A 492 -7.57 4.52 21.10
N GLU A 493 -6.36 4.21 21.54
CA GLU A 493 -5.59 3.04 21.12
C GLU A 493 -6.37 1.72 21.31
N VAL A 494 -7.06 1.58 22.47
CA VAL A 494 -7.89 0.41 22.78
C VAL A 494 -9.02 0.24 21.77
N LYS A 495 -9.75 1.31 21.47
CA LYS A 495 -10.96 1.18 20.63
C LYS A 495 -10.61 1.06 19.15
N ALA A 496 -9.53 1.69 18.70
CA ALA A 496 -9.07 1.56 17.32
C ALA A 496 -8.42 0.19 17.06
N ASN A 497 -7.78 -0.42 18.07
CA ASN A 497 -7.11 -1.72 17.97
C ASN A 497 -7.65 -2.69 19.04
N PRO A 498 -8.85 -3.25 18.85
CA PRO A 498 -9.64 -3.81 19.95
C PRO A 498 -9.26 -5.22 20.39
N ARG A 499 -8.33 -5.89 19.71
CA ARG A 499 -7.96 -7.29 20.02
C ARG A 499 -6.53 -7.38 20.54
N LEU A 500 -6.38 -8.02 21.70
CA LEU A 500 -5.06 -8.43 22.18
C LEU A 500 -4.56 -9.63 21.37
N GLY A 501 -3.25 -9.70 21.14
CA GLY A 501 -2.62 -10.74 20.34
C GLY A 501 -3.25 -10.84 18.94
N ASN A 502 -3.59 -9.71 18.32
CA ASN A 502 -4.34 -9.67 17.07
C ASN A 502 -3.60 -10.41 15.95
N ARG A 503 -4.10 -11.58 15.54
CA ARG A 503 -3.52 -12.44 14.49
C ARG A 503 -4.26 -12.38 13.14
N TRP A 504 -5.33 -11.59 13.05
CA TRP A 504 -6.22 -11.61 11.88
C TRP A 504 -6.47 -10.26 11.23
N GLY A 505 -6.19 -9.15 11.92
CA GLY A 505 -6.34 -7.81 11.35
C GLY A 505 -7.77 -7.29 11.23
N HIS A 506 -7.89 -6.04 10.78
CA HIS A 506 -9.13 -5.30 10.68
C HIS A 506 -9.03 -4.18 9.64
N VAL A 507 -10.19 -3.60 9.28
CA VAL A 507 -10.26 -2.44 8.37
C VAL A 507 -10.99 -1.30 9.07
N ILE A 508 -10.39 -0.12 9.09
CA ILE A 508 -10.96 1.10 9.66
C ILE A 508 -11.50 1.99 8.54
N GLU A 509 -12.72 2.50 8.69
CA GLU A 509 -13.31 3.55 7.86
C GLU A 509 -13.17 4.91 8.57
N ILE A 510 -12.69 5.91 7.85
CA ILE A 510 -12.50 7.29 8.31
C ILE A 510 -13.36 8.21 7.43
N SER A 511 -14.21 8.99 8.09
CA SER A 511 -15.00 10.06 7.48
C SER A 511 -14.42 11.41 7.90
N GLU A 512 -13.74 12.08 6.99
CA GLU A 512 -13.20 13.42 7.20
C GLU A 512 -14.31 14.44 7.47
N ALA A 513 -14.06 15.37 8.40
CA ALA A 513 -15.06 16.39 8.73
C ALA A 513 -15.46 17.18 7.47
N ASN A 514 -16.74 17.52 7.39
CA ASN A 514 -17.34 18.21 6.26
C ASN A 514 -17.19 17.47 4.92
N ALA A 515 -16.86 16.17 4.90
CA ALA A 515 -16.51 15.43 3.68
C ALA A 515 -15.41 16.13 2.88
N ASP A 516 -14.41 16.67 3.58
CA ASP A 516 -13.27 17.37 2.99
C ASP A 516 -11.98 16.69 3.43
N ASN A 517 -11.27 16.07 2.48
CA ASN A 517 -9.97 15.45 2.76
C ASN A 517 -8.90 16.46 3.18
N GLY A 518 -9.12 17.79 3.14
CA GLY A 518 -8.26 18.78 3.78
C GLY A 518 -8.49 19.01 5.28
N SER A 519 -9.55 18.44 5.86
CA SER A 519 -9.93 18.65 7.27
C SER A 519 -8.87 18.12 8.25
N GLN A 520 -8.77 18.76 9.42
CA GLN A 520 -7.87 18.34 10.51
C GLN A 520 -8.57 17.50 11.58
N THR A 521 -9.83 17.15 11.37
CA THR A 521 -10.64 16.33 12.27
C THR A 521 -11.45 15.34 11.47
N PHE A 522 -11.71 14.18 12.04
CA PHE A 522 -12.46 13.11 11.40
C PHE A 522 -13.32 12.35 12.42
N SER A 523 -14.22 11.53 11.90
CA SER A 523 -14.85 10.44 12.65
C SER A 523 -14.42 9.10 12.07
N TRP A 524 -14.41 8.04 12.87
CA TRP A 524 -13.96 6.72 12.43
C TRP A 524 -14.82 5.60 13.01
N GLU A 525 -14.88 4.48 12.29
CA GLU A 525 -15.46 3.22 12.76
C GLU A 525 -14.70 2.02 12.20
N ILE A 526 -14.73 0.89 12.90
CA ILE A 526 -14.21 -0.36 12.36
C ILE A 526 -15.24 -0.92 11.39
N LEU A 527 -14.85 -1.06 10.12
CA LEU A 527 -15.66 -1.69 9.09
C LEU A 527 -15.68 -3.22 9.31
N LEU A 528 -14.49 -3.81 9.41
CA LEU A 528 -14.29 -5.25 9.53
C LEU A 528 -13.37 -5.57 10.71
N LEU A 529 -13.75 -6.53 11.56
CA LEU A 529 -12.79 -7.33 12.32
C LEU A 529 -12.67 -8.68 11.62
N CYS A 530 -11.53 -8.92 10.98
CA CYS A 530 -11.30 -10.11 10.18
C CYS A 530 -11.14 -11.35 11.08
N GLY A 531 -11.47 -12.52 10.54
CA GLY A 531 -11.44 -13.82 11.22
C GLY A 531 -12.41 -14.81 10.57
N ASP A 532 -12.44 -16.04 11.09
CA ASP A 532 -13.40 -17.06 10.70
C ASP A 532 -14.71 -16.87 11.49
N PRO A 533 -15.83 -16.50 10.82
CA PRO A 533 -17.12 -16.32 11.49
C PRO A 533 -17.66 -17.59 12.15
N ALA A 534 -17.18 -18.78 11.76
CA ALA A 534 -17.55 -20.03 12.41
C ALA A 534 -16.85 -20.23 13.77
N ILE A 535 -15.81 -19.45 14.09
CA ILE A 535 -15.04 -19.55 15.32
C ILE A 535 -15.34 -18.36 16.22
N ALA A 536 -16.35 -18.51 17.08
CA ALA A 536 -16.85 -17.43 17.94
C ALA A 536 -15.77 -16.73 18.79
N SER A 537 -14.72 -17.46 19.22
CA SER A 537 -13.62 -16.90 20.00
C SER A 537 -12.74 -15.91 19.23
N GLN A 538 -12.82 -15.84 17.89
CA GLN A 538 -12.08 -14.86 17.10
C GLN A 538 -12.75 -13.48 17.08
N GLY A 539 -14.03 -13.40 17.47
CA GLY A 539 -14.76 -12.14 17.60
C GLY A 539 -14.87 -11.34 16.30
N SER A 540 -14.99 -12.01 15.15
CA SER A 540 -15.10 -11.34 13.85
C SER A 540 -16.37 -10.50 13.73
N TYR A 541 -16.30 -9.44 12.93
CA TYR A 541 -17.36 -8.46 12.74
C TYR A 541 -17.35 -7.93 11.31
N PHE A 542 -18.52 -7.81 10.69
CA PHE A 542 -18.67 -7.50 9.27
C PHE A 542 -19.66 -6.35 9.05
N ALA A 543 -19.42 -5.20 9.68
CA ALA A 543 -20.28 -4.01 9.61
C ALA A 543 -21.78 -4.26 9.97
N GLY A 544 -22.07 -5.30 10.74
CA GLY A 544 -23.44 -5.71 11.11
C GLY A 544 -24.11 -6.68 10.13
N PHE A 545 -23.43 -7.07 9.04
CA PHE A 545 -23.90 -8.11 8.13
C PHE A 545 -23.92 -9.49 8.81
N ASP A 546 -24.77 -10.38 8.33
CA ASP A 546 -24.91 -11.75 8.85
C ASP A 546 -23.62 -12.55 8.63
N PRO A 547 -22.88 -12.92 9.70
CA PRO A 547 -21.59 -13.61 9.58
C PRO A 547 -21.72 -15.03 9.02
N SER A 548 -22.91 -15.64 9.01
CA SER A 548 -23.10 -16.96 8.39
C SER A 548 -23.06 -16.94 6.86
N ARG A 549 -23.09 -15.74 6.26
CA ARG A 549 -23.17 -15.53 4.81
C ARG A 549 -21.90 -14.99 4.19
N VAL A 550 -20.91 -14.59 4.99
CA VAL A 550 -19.67 -13.97 4.51
C VAL A 550 -18.56 -15.00 4.30
N SER A 551 -17.61 -14.69 3.44
CA SER A 551 -16.33 -15.40 3.39
C SER A 551 -15.49 -15.05 4.62
N LYS A 552 -14.79 -16.04 5.18
CA LYS A 552 -13.73 -15.78 6.15
C LYS A 552 -12.56 -15.07 5.49
N ILE A 553 -11.91 -14.18 6.23
CA ILE A 553 -10.79 -13.34 5.77
C ILE A 553 -9.87 -13.08 6.95
N SER A 554 -8.56 -12.98 6.72
CA SER A 554 -7.59 -12.48 7.71
C SER A 554 -6.44 -11.77 7.01
N CYS A 555 -5.71 -10.96 7.78
CA CYS A 555 -4.59 -10.14 7.33
C CYS A 555 -4.93 -9.32 6.07
N PRO A 556 -5.95 -8.44 6.16
CA PRO A 556 -6.20 -7.50 5.07
C PRO A 556 -4.98 -6.61 4.91
N ASP A 557 -4.57 -6.43 3.67
CA ASP A 557 -3.39 -5.67 3.28
C ASP A 557 -3.82 -4.61 2.25
N ASN A 558 -3.66 -4.86 0.94
CA ASN A 558 -3.91 -3.84 -0.07
C ASN A 558 -5.39 -3.61 -0.35
N LEU A 559 -5.72 -2.37 -0.69
CA LEU A 559 -7.07 -1.88 -0.91
C LEU A 559 -7.21 -1.25 -2.31
N ASP A 560 -8.35 -1.49 -2.96
CA ASP A 560 -8.75 -0.77 -4.16
C ASP A 560 -10.27 -0.59 -4.17
N PHE A 561 -10.74 0.38 -4.93
CA PHE A 561 -12.17 0.60 -5.18
C PHE A 561 -12.51 0.39 -6.65
N ASP A 562 -13.62 -0.32 -6.89
CA ASP A 562 -14.27 -0.26 -8.20
C ASP A 562 -15.02 1.06 -8.39
N GLN A 563 -15.47 1.36 -9.62
CA GLN A 563 -16.19 2.60 -9.91
C GLN A 563 -17.58 2.69 -9.26
N ASP A 564 -18.12 1.58 -8.73
CA ASP A 564 -19.39 1.58 -7.99
C ASP A 564 -19.17 1.82 -6.48
N GLY A 565 -17.90 1.93 -6.05
CA GLY A 565 -17.53 2.19 -4.68
C GLY A 565 -17.54 0.95 -3.78
N ASN A 566 -17.53 -0.27 -4.34
CA ASN A 566 -17.23 -1.44 -3.51
C ASN A 566 -15.73 -1.47 -3.18
N LEU A 567 -15.42 -1.80 -1.93
CA LEU A 567 -14.05 -2.01 -1.48
C LEU A 567 -13.59 -3.41 -1.89
N TRP A 568 -12.39 -3.49 -2.43
CA TRP A 568 -11.71 -4.73 -2.74
C TRP A 568 -10.44 -4.83 -1.91
N ILE A 569 -10.22 -5.99 -1.30
CA ILE A 569 -9.22 -6.21 -0.26
C ILE A 569 -8.36 -7.39 -0.71
N ALA A 570 -7.05 -7.20 -0.81
CA ALA A 570 -6.10 -8.30 -0.89
C ALA A 570 -5.55 -8.67 0.49
N THR A 571 -4.92 -9.84 0.60
CA THR A 571 -4.40 -10.35 1.87
C THR A 571 -2.94 -10.79 1.75
N ASP A 572 -2.16 -10.53 2.81
CA ASP A 572 -0.83 -11.10 3.06
C ASP A 572 -0.82 -11.78 4.43
N GLY A 573 -0.62 -13.09 4.43
CA GLY A 573 -0.41 -13.86 5.65
C GLY A 573 -1.68 -14.49 6.19
N MET A 574 -2.78 -14.50 5.42
CA MET A 574 -3.97 -15.30 5.72
C MET A 574 -3.61 -16.76 6.05
N PRO A 575 -2.74 -17.47 5.29
CA PRO A 575 -2.36 -18.86 5.56
C PRO A 575 -1.71 -19.09 6.93
N ASN A 576 -1.11 -18.05 7.51
CA ASN A 576 -0.38 -18.09 8.78
C ASN A 576 -1.29 -17.80 9.99
N SER A 577 -2.52 -17.34 9.77
CA SER A 577 -3.47 -17.03 10.85
C SER A 577 -4.17 -18.28 11.39
N PRO A 578 -4.47 -18.33 12.71
CA PRO A 578 -5.25 -19.42 13.28
C PRO A 578 -6.63 -19.56 12.63
N GLY A 579 -6.95 -20.76 12.13
CA GLY A 579 -8.20 -21.05 11.40
C GLY A 579 -8.08 -20.96 9.87
N PHE A 580 -6.90 -20.65 9.35
CA PHE A 580 -6.66 -20.43 7.91
C PHE A 580 -5.51 -21.25 7.32
N THR A 581 -4.85 -22.09 8.13
CA THR A 581 -3.75 -22.95 7.68
C THR A 581 -4.12 -23.82 6.48
N GLY A 582 -3.23 -23.83 5.47
CA GLY A 582 -3.41 -24.61 4.24
C GLY A 582 -4.30 -23.94 3.19
N LEU A 583 -4.72 -22.70 3.41
CA LEU A 583 -5.35 -21.86 2.41
C LEU A 583 -4.31 -20.96 1.75
N ASN A 584 -4.62 -20.38 0.59
CA ASN A 584 -3.84 -19.34 -0.05
C ASN A 584 -4.43 -17.96 0.26
N ASP A 585 -3.61 -16.91 0.23
CA ASP A 585 -4.08 -15.52 0.20
C ASP A 585 -4.98 -15.24 -1.01
N GLY A 586 -5.69 -14.11 -0.98
CA GLY A 586 -6.72 -13.86 -1.99
C GLY A 586 -7.23 -12.43 -2.07
N ILE A 587 -8.20 -12.22 -2.96
CA ILE A 587 -8.92 -10.95 -3.12
C ILE A 587 -10.37 -11.14 -2.67
N PHE A 588 -10.88 -10.18 -1.92
CA PHE A 588 -12.24 -10.15 -1.39
C PHE A 588 -12.94 -8.86 -1.81
N ALA A 589 -14.23 -8.92 -2.11
CA ALA A 589 -15.06 -7.76 -2.42
C ALA A 589 -16.06 -7.49 -1.30
N VAL A 590 -16.23 -6.22 -0.94
CA VAL A 590 -17.03 -5.76 0.20
C VAL A 590 -17.78 -4.48 -0.19
N PRO A 591 -19.12 -4.52 -0.31
CA PRO A 591 -19.90 -3.29 -0.38
C PRO A 591 -19.73 -2.50 0.93
N VAL A 592 -19.50 -1.18 0.82
CA VAL A 592 -19.33 -0.29 1.97
C VAL A 592 -20.53 0.61 2.20
N GLU A 593 -21.54 0.61 1.35
CA GLU A 593 -22.78 1.36 1.56
C GLU A 593 -23.99 0.46 1.27
N GLY A 594 -25.18 0.90 1.68
CA GLY A 594 -26.42 0.20 1.39
C GLY A 594 -26.67 -1.09 2.20
N PRO A 595 -27.68 -1.90 1.81
CA PRO A 595 -28.13 -3.06 2.58
C PRO A 595 -27.13 -4.22 2.61
N ASP A 596 -26.19 -4.27 1.66
CA ASP A 596 -25.13 -5.28 1.59
C ASP A 596 -23.81 -4.80 2.24
N ARG A 597 -23.82 -3.68 2.99
CA ARG A 597 -22.63 -3.18 3.71
C ARG A 597 -22.05 -4.30 4.59
N GLY A 598 -20.77 -4.61 4.38
CA GLY A 598 -20.07 -5.67 5.10
C GLY A 598 -20.25 -7.09 4.54
N TYR A 599 -20.93 -7.26 3.39
CA TYR A 599 -21.04 -8.56 2.74
C TYR A 599 -19.74 -8.98 2.04
N VAL A 600 -18.77 -9.47 2.83
CA VAL A 600 -17.46 -9.93 2.37
C VAL A 600 -17.58 -11.21 1.56
N ARG A 601 -17.01 -11.22 0.35
CA ARG A 601 -17.01 -12.35 -0.59
C ARG A 601 -15.65 -12.55 -1.22
N GLN A 602 -15.09 -13.75 -1.12
CA GLN A 602 -13.84 -14.09 -1.80
C GLN A 602 -14.04 -14.19 -3.31
N PHE A 603 -13.24 -13.42 -4.05
CA PHE A 603 -13.23 -13.34 -5.50
C PHE A 603 -11.98 -13.99 -6.13
N LEU A 604 -10.84 -14.02 -5.45
CA LEU A 604 -9.64 -14.67 -5.98
C LEU A 604 -8.94 -15.45 -4.87
N SER A 605 -8.35 -16.58 -5.24
CA SER A 605 -7.37 -17.32 -4.42
C SER A 605 -6.06 -17.38 -5.21
N SER A 606 -4.95 -17.05 -4.56
CA SER A 606 -3.60 -17.07 -5.12
C SER A 606 -3.05 -18.50 -5.18
N VAL A 607 -1.75 -18.68 -5.01
CA VAL A 607 -1.02 -19.95 -5.01
C VAL A 607 -0.25 -20.12 -3.68
N PRO A 608 0.20 -21.34 -3.33
CA PRO A 608 0.90 -21.58 -2.07
C PRO A 608 2.17 -20.73 -1.93
N GLY A 609 2.37 -20.19 -0.73
CA GLY A 609 3.51 -19.32 -0.41
C GLY A 609 3.45 -17.93 -1.03
N ALA A 610 2.47 -17.64 -1.89
CA ALA A 610 2.23 -16.29 -2.40
C ALA A 610 1.27 -15.52 -1.50
N GLU A 611 1.50 -14.22 -1.40
CA GLU A 611 0.45 -13.25 -1.07
C GLU A 611 -0.17 -12.67 -2.36
N VAL A 612 -1.22 -11.86 -2.19
CA VAL A 612 -1.70 -10.98 -3.26
C VAL A 612 -1.32 -9.54 -2.91
N ALA A 613 -0.11 -9.11 -3.25
CA ALA A 613 0.44 -7.81 -2.81
C ALA A 613 -0.21 -6.57 -3.45
N SER A 614 -1.06 -6.72 -4.46
CA SER A 614 -1.81 -5.57 -4.98
C SER A 614 -2.93 -6.00 -5.93
N LEU A 615 -3.89 -5.10 -6.10
CA LEU A 615 -4.97 -5.22 -7.06
C LEU A 615 -5.29 -3.87 -7.70
N LYS A 616 -5.71 -3.89 -8.97
CA LYS A 616 -6.23 -2.68 -9.61
C LYS A 616 -7.31 -2.98 -10.63
N HIS A 617 -8.46 -2.34 -10.46
CA HIS A 617 -9.48 -2.29 -11.51
C HIS A 617 -9.00 -1.49 -12.71
N SER A 618 -9.24 -2.03 -13.90
CA SER A 618 -9.13 -1.23 -15.11
C SER A 618 -10.13 -0.08 -15.08
N THR A 619 -9.83 1.01 -15.78
CA THR A 619 -10.67 2.22 -15.85
C THR A 619 -12.16 2.00 -16.22
N ASP A 620 -12.52 0.88 -16.84
CA ASP A 620 -13.90 0.50 -17.17
C ASP A 620 -14.44 -0.67 -16.33
N ASP A 621 -13.72 -1.06 -15.28
CA ASP A 621 -13.95 -2.21 -14.40
C ASP A 621 -14.16 -3.55 -15.12
N ARG A 622 -13.65 -3.75 -16.35
CA ARG A 622 -13.78 -5.05 -17.07
C ARG A 622 -12.60 -5.99 -16.87
N THR A 623 -11.50 -5.48 -16.34
CA THR A 623 -10.32 -6.25 -15.96
C THR A 623 -9.95 -5.92 -14.53
N LEU A 624 -9.64 -6.94 -13.73
CA LEU A 624 -8.95 -6.79 -12.45
C LEU A 624 -7.52 -7.28 -12.65
N PHE A 625 -6.55 -6.38 -12.49
CA PHE A 625 -5.15 -6.76 -12.42
C PHE A 625 -4.80 -7.12 -10.98
N ALA A 626 -3.98 -8.14 -10.78
CA ALA A 626 -3.51 -8.53 -9.45
C ALA A 626 -2.05 -8.98 -9.50
N CYS A 627 -1.29 -8.61 -8.49
CA CYS A 627 0.09 -9.05 -8.30
C CYS A 627 0.10 -10.28 -7.40
N ILE A 628 0.62 -11.39 -7.93
CA ILE A 628 0.86 -12.61 -7.16
C ILE A 628 2.32 -12.56 -6.75
N GLN A 629 2.56 -12.15 -5.50
CA GLN A 629 3.89 -11.86 -4.98
C GLN A 629 4.50 -13.14 -4.38
N HIS A 630 5.80 -13.38 -4.61
CA HIS A 630 6.58 -14.52 -4.09
C HIS A 630 5.90 -15.91 -4.02
N PRO A 631 5.35 -16.44 -5.12
CA PRO A 631 4.89 -17.83 -5.14
C PRO A 631 5.96 -18.79 -4.64
N GLY A 632 5.59 -19.70 -3.74
CA GLY A 632 6.50 -20.68 -3.18
C GLY A 632 7.37 -20.22 -2.01
N GLU A 633 7.17 -19.01 -1.47
CA GLU A 633 7.88 -18.54 -0.26
C GLU A 633 7.77 -19.58 0.87
N GLY A 634 8.87 -19.77 1.60
CA GLY A 634 8.99 -20.83 2.62
C GLY A 634 9.62 -22.13 2.10
N GLY A 635 9.87 -22.22 0.78
CA GLY A 635 10.64 -23.27 0.14
C GLY A 635 11.50 -22.73 -1.01
N GLY A 636 12.83 -22.72 -0.84
CA GLY A 636 13.77 -22.41 -1.94
C GLY A 636 14.02 -23.63 -2.84
N LEU A 637 14.70 -23.45 -3.97
CA LEU A 637 15.01 -24.58 -4.85
C LEU A 637 15.90 -25.65 -4.18
N PRO A 638 15.62 -26.96 -4.35
CA PRO A 638 14.55 -27.56 -5.15
C PRO A 638 13.21 -27.81 -4.39
N ASN A 639 13.09 -27.34 -3.14
CA ASN A 639 11.99 -27.63 -2.23
C ASN A 639 10.91 -26.54 -2.20
N THR A 640 10.62 -25.93 -3.35
CA THR A 640 9.63 -24.85 -3.40
C THR A 640 8.20 -25.33 -3.18
N LEU A 641 7.37 -24.48 -2.57
CA LEU A 641 5.98 -24.81 -2.25
C LEU A 641 5.03 -24.62 -3.44
N SER A 642 5.48 -23.92 -4.49
CA SER A 642 4.72 -23.66 -5.71
C SER A 642 5.61 -23.93 -6.92
N SER A 643 5.01 -24.21 -8.07
CA SER A 643 5.71 -24.21 -9.36
C SER A 643 5.13 -23.16 -10.33
N TRP A 644 4.21 -22.34 -9.85
CA TRP A 644 3.51 -21.33 -10.61
C TRP A 644 4.46 -20.18 -11.03
N PRO A 645 4.28 -19.56 -12.21
CA PRO A 645 3.23 -19.81 -13.21
C PRO A 645 3.60 -20.87 -14.25
N ASP A 646 4.87 -21.24 -14.35
CA ASP A 646 5.38 -22.04 -15.47
C ASP A 646 5.06 -23.54 -15.32
N ASN A 647 4.82 -24.02 -14.08
CA ASN A 647 4.57 -25.43 -13.74
C ASN A 647 5.71 -26.35 -14.22
N THR A 648 6.94 -25.87 -14.12
CA THR A 648 8.19 -26.56 -14.50
C THR A 648 9.15 -26.65 -13.32
N ASN A 649 10.27 -27.36 -13.47
CA ASN A 649 11.36 -27.39 -12.47
C ASN A 649 12.22 -26.11 -12.47
N THR A 650 11.62 -24.96 -12.75
CA THR A 650 12.24 -23.63 -12.66
C THR A 650 11.79 -22.99 -11.35
N PRO A 651 12.51 -21.98 -10.83
CA PRO A 651 11.99 -21.26 -9.67
C PRO A 651 10.61 -20.66 -10.00
N PRO A 652 9.71 -20.59 -9.01
CA PRO A 652 8.46 -19.86 -9.15
C PRO A 652 8.73 -18.40 -9.50
N ARG A 653 7.79 -17.77 -10.19
CA ARG A 653 7.99 -16.41 -10.68
C ARG A 653 6.84 -15.53 -10.22
N PRO A 654 7.11 -14.51 -9.38
CA PRO A 654 6.14 -13.46 -9.11
C PRO A 654 5.61 -12.88 -10.42
N ALA A 655 4.30 -12.68 -10.52
CA ALA A 655 3.70 -12.26 -11.77
C ALA A 655 2.41 -11.46 -11.60
N VAL A 656 2.12 -10.64 -12.61
CA VAL A 656 0.85 -9.94 -12.75
C VAL A 656 -0.12 -10.83 -13.51
N VAL A 657 -1.33 -11.00 -12.95
CA VAL A 657 -2.45 -11.63 -13.64
C VAL A 657 -3.52 -10.61 -14.01
N ALA A 658 -4.25 -10.86 -15.08
CA ALA A 658 -5.41 -10.08 -15.48
C ALA A 658 -6.67 -10.97 -15.49
N VAL A 659 -7.59 -10.72 -14.56
CA VAL A 659 -8.87 -11.42 -14.45
C VAL A 659 -9.93 -10.67 -15.27
N ARG A 660 -10.75 -11.42 -16.02
CA ARG A 660 -11.81 -10.88 -16.88
C ARG A 660 -13.05 -11.76 -16.84
N HIS A 661 -14.23 -11.18 -16.98
CA HIS A 661 -15.45 -11.94 -17.16
C HIS A 661 -15.53 -12.49 -18.61
N LEU A 662 -15.91 -13.76 -18.79
CA LEU A 662 -15.96 -14.46 -20.10
C LEU A 662 -16.91 -13.78 -21.10
N ALA A 663 -18.04 -13.27 -20.63
CA ALA A 663 -18.98 -12.47 -21.43
C ALA A 663 -18.60 -10.96 -21.48
N ASN A 664 -17.36 -10.60 -21.14
CA ASN A 664 -16.88 -9.22 -21.07
C ASN A 664 -17.79 -8.31 -20.23
N ARG A 665 -18.26 -8.77 -19.07
CA ARG A 665 -19.02 -7.94 -18.12
C ARG A 665 -18.07 -7.26 -17.12
N LYS A 666 -18.61 -6.36 -16.30
CA LYS A 666 -17.89 -5.72 -15.21
C LYS A 666 -17.40 -6.78 -14.21
N ILE A 667 -16.22 -6.59 -13.63
CA ILE A 667 -15.72 -7.36 -12.49
C ILE A 667 -16.69 -7.20 -11.32
N GLY A 668 -17.01 -8.32 -10.66
CA GLY A 668 -18.02 -8.36 -9.59
C GLY A 668 -19.45 -8.65 -10.07
N SER A 669 -19.69 -8.75 -11.39
CA SER A 669 -20.98 -9.17 -11.95
C SER A 669 -21.22 -10.69 -11.97
#